data_AF-A0A8H7MZ78-F1
#
_entry.id   AF-A0A8H7MZ78-F1
#
_cell.length_a   1.000
_cell.length_b   1.000
_cell.length_c   1.000
_cell.angle_alpha   90.00
_cell.angle_beta   90.00
_cell.angle_gamma   90.00
#
_symmetry.space_group_name_H-M   'P 1'
#
loop_
_entity.id
_entity.type
_entity.pdbx_description
1 polymer ?
#
loop_
_entity_poly.entity_id
_entity_poly.type
_entity_poly.pdbx_seq_one_letter_code
_entity_poly.pdbx_strand_id
1 'polypeptide(L)'
;MSIGYVDLKTLAEDALSVSSISATAQKLYDTHRSSNLPAIAIRCDNNTSADQVNHLLEILYFKGVPVIILAHHDLSIWDSIALGNATGVIVESACILPNGERRDYFKARPLQTLMSRCSTQRETRPDFFVGFMDLWEKRPHPSIVRRSVKLAEHFGAVMEHGPIDPSINYGGPIRAAATTLSGFEYLRRGPLIDLQKFWSTETRKVRIAQEDEDVSDMAALPLDGLKSVIPKIDEWLAYEPMTDDLIAMRDEEPSYLDAPPYEAAAPFRENFWDISCLGQRQSQRGCYPIASEPTAAQYDAVVKTQTHLKELGMLQPWKGAEIHRLVTALRALTEATPCHELVHGLIEGLQTHRIAIYKGLDTGFGVADGVAYFWGVSNAREEKGGATDHALDIFVSLKVPNDATTILHTWLAHHGLPRVQRFELEHEFERANNLNDKDIPISLKTGIERLSHAETLNLIQQIRVSQLNHPFCDPLIEYARVTLIDDASRFAWYHKSALSTLADSMSIREIFQARLEHFARAGANFLPTVDGLVALYEHIEVIVEESLFFGNREPLNVMTNALLEAWDPETSGDGYSYVDVNADLFALIFFTLLRKAAFEDVYVEATDRCPFFLSLPDQAAVFSELWVLGSQCEIYFGILPRALGAIVYRRYRAFLGEAPPSGDSRKNNEVMTMYSTGDVQPINPPKKERQRDGSTNAKLTGTEKIELWRKRFTELGAMSIFCLPAIIDVILLTFVGRGVFMTAFMDPTHLQAASLALLISLLLTSGVTGWVGSVGNYYLVNFAYDNMIYFHVERLSGGFVLSIVIAVCGIIGFSVQYSVAVGFIFAAYLMIMATYFNLLGIMSTMHQHNSPLTSGRTVLWRTFPLFLVSPLISALVNGYDLPIYLSVTFAFLLLAVYQYRRLCQEWSSWMQNIPKFSEKDVMQWYESSGLMPNEEATEGERTERRAIRTRTHRKPSV
;
A
#
# COMPACT_ATOMS: atom_id res chain seq x y z
N MET A 1 27.33 -30.80 10.71
CA MET A 1 28.62 -31.10 10.07
C MET A 1 29.58 -29.98 10.40
N SER A 2 30.83 -30.27 10.77
CA SER A 2 31.87 -29.27 11.02
C SER A 2 32.73 -29.08 9.77
N ILE A 3 32.98 -27.84 9.35
CA ILE A 3 33.93 -27.51 8.27
C ILE A 3 35.29 -27.15 8.88
N GLY A 4 36.37 -27.35 8.13
CA GLY A 4 37.69 -26.87 8.55
C GLY A 4 37.77 -25.35 8.43
N TYR A 5 38.27 -24.66 9.45
CA TYR A 5 38.50 -23.21 9.41
C TYR A 5 40.00 -22.93 9.33
N VAL A 6 40.42 -22.13 8.35
CA VAL A 6 41.81 -21.73 8.16
C VAL A 6 41.88 -20.21 8.02
N ASP A 7 42.54 -19.57 8.97
CA ASP A 7 42.82 -18.14 8.90
C ASP A 7 44.17 -17.90 8.26
N LEU A 8 44.19 -17.22 7.10
CA LEU A 8 45.43 -16.96 6.37
C LEU A 8 46.42 -16.09 7.17
N LYS A 9 45.95 -15.32 8.17
CA LYS A 9 46.84 -14.58 9.10
C LYS A 9 47.69 -15.48 9.98
N THR A 10 47.19 -16.68 10.27
CA THR A 10 47.85 -17.63 11.17
C THR A 10 48.88 -18.51 10.46
N LEU A 11 48.95 -18.42 9.14
CA LEU A 11 49.99 -19.05 8.34
C LEU A 11 51.25 -18.18 8.32
N ALA A 12 52.41 -18.78 8.07
CA ALA A 12 53.67 -18.05 7.93
C ALA A 12 53.57 -17.00 6.81
N GLU A 13 54.23 -15.84 6.94
CA GLU A 13 54.13 -14.71 5.99
C GLU A 13 54.47 -15.10 4.53
N ASP A 14 55.28 -16.14 4.36
CA ASP A 14 55.74 -16.71 3.10
C ASP A 14 54.89 -17.91 2.61
N ALA A 15 53.85 -18.33 3.34
CA ALA A 15 53.03 -19.51 3.03
C ALA A 15 52.24 -19.41 1.72
N LEU A 16 51.97 -18.19 1.25
CA LEU A 16 51.29 -17.89 -0.03
C LEU A 16 52.26 -17.43 -1.13
N SER A 17 53.57 -17.47 -0.88
CA SER A 17 54.58 -17.20 -1.90
C SER A 17 54.61 -18.32 -2.94
N VAL A 18 55.06 -18.00 -4.17
CA VAL A 18 55.11 -18.95 -5.29
C VAL A 18 55.92 -20.22 -4.95
N SER A 19 56.96 -20.10 -4.11
CA SER A 19 57.79 -21.23 -3.67
C SER A 19 57.11 -22.15 -2.65
N SER A 20 56.17 -21.63 -1.86
CA SER A 20 55.62 -22.33 -0.69
C SER A 20 54.16 -22.75 -0.85
N ILE A 21 53.43 -22.16 -1.81
CA ILE A 21 51.99 -22.36 -2.00
C ILE A 21 51.61 -23.83 -2.28
N SER A 22 52.46 -24.57 -3.01
CA SER A 22 52.25 -26.00 -3.28
C SER A 22 52.38 -26.85 -2.00
N ALA A 23 53.31 -26.50 -1.12
CA ALA A 23 53.47 -27.17 0.18
C ALA A 23 52.30 -26.85 1.12
N THR A 24 51.84 -25.60 1.13
CA THR A 24 50.65 -25.17 1.88
C THR A 24 49.39 -25.89 1.41
N ALA A 25 49.16 -25.98 0.10
CA ALA A 25 48.03 -26.71 -0.47
C ALA A 25 48.07 -28.21 -0.15
N GLN A 26 49.27 -28.82 -0.16
CA GLN A 26 49.44 -30.22 0.21
C GLN A 26 49.08 -30.46 1.69
N LYS A 27 49.52 -29.57 2.59
CA LYS A 27 49.18 -29.63 4.02
C LYS A 27 47.67 -29.52 4.25
N LEU A 28 46.99 -28.63 3.53
CA LEU A 28 45.53 -28.47 3.61
C LEU A 28 44.79 -29.71 3.10
N TYR A 29 45.24 -30.30 1.99
CA TYR A 29 44.71 -31.56 1.46
C TYR A 29 44.85 -32.72 2.46
N ASP A 30 46.04 -32.89 3.05
CA ASP A 30 46.31 -33.95 4.02
C ASP A 30 45.47 -33.77 5.31
N THR A 31 45.28 -32.53 5.75
CA THR A 31 44.44 -32.18 6.91
C THR A 31 42.96 -32.47 6.64
N HIS A 32 42.46 -32.11 5.45
CA HIS A 32 41.10 -32.40 5.04
C HIS A 32 40.81 -33.90 4.98
N ARG A 33 41.73 -34.67 4.39
CA ARG A 33 41.61 -36.12 4.26
C ARG A 33 41.70 -36.85 5.60
N SER A 34 42.61 -36.42 6.48
CA SER A 34 42.78 -37.04 7.81
C SER A 34 41.62 -36.74 8.76
N SER A 35 41.00 -35.57 8.64
CA SER A 35 39.92 -35.12 9.54
C SER A 35 38.51 -35.42 9.01
N ASN A 36 38.39 -36.01 7.81
CA ASN A 36 37.12 -36.33 7.13
C ASN A 36 36.12 -35.15 7.11
N LEU A 37 36.63 -33.95 6.81
CA LEU A 37 35.84 -32.71 6.78
C LEU A 37 35.12 -32.58 5.42
N PRO A 38 33.89 -32.05 5.36
CA PRO A 38 33.16 -31.88 4.10
C PRO A 38 33.68 -30.71 3.24
N ALA A 39 34.28 -29.70 3.85
CA ALA A 39 34.88 -28.55 3.16
C ALA A 39 35.90 -27.82 4.05
N ILE A 40 36.69 -26.94 3.46
CA ILE A 40 37.58 -25.99 4.17
C ILE A 40 37.11 -24.55 3.89
N ALA A 41 36.84 -23.78 4.93
CA ALA A 41 36.65 -22.33 4.87
C ALA A 41 38.01 -21.62 5.02
N ILE A 42 38.39 -20.81 4.04
CA ILE A 42 39.61 -20.02 4.05
C ILE A 42 39.26 -18.56 4.31
N ARG A 43 39.68 -18.02 5.46
CA ARG A 43 39.49 -16.62 5.82
C ARG A 43 40.56 -15.74 5.18
N CYS A 44 40.13 -14.79 4.35
CA CYS A 44 40.98 -13.82 3.67
C CYS A 44 40.98 -12.48 4.42
N ASP A 45 42.07 -11.72 4.29
CA ASP A 45 42.26 -10.43 4.96
C ASP A 45 42.80 -9.37 3.99
N ASN A 46 42.87 -8.11 4.45
CA ASN A 46 43.42 -6.98 3.71
C ASN A 46 44.85 -7.20 3.16
N ASN A 47 45.68 -7.98 3.87
CA ASN A 47 47.07 -8.23 3.44
C ASN A 47 47.19 -9.36 2.39
N THR A 48 46.10 -10.03 2.04
CA THR A 48 46.12 -11.19 1.13
C THR A 48 45.87 -10.75 -0.32
N SER A 49 46.79 -11.06 -1.23
CA SER A 49 46.58 -10.77 -2.67
C SER A 49 45.56 -11.75 -3.29
N ALA A 50 44.61 -11.22 -4.07
CA ALA A 50 43.63 -12.04 -4.78
C ALA A 50 44.27 -13.06 -5.73
N ASP A 51 45.41 -12.71 -6.36
CA ASP A 51 46.13 -13.61 -7.27
C ASP A 51 46.72 -14.82 -6.54
N GLN A 52 47.24 -14.61 -5.33
CA GLN A 52 47.77 -15.67 -4.49
C GLN A 52 46.67 -16.63 -4.02
N VAL A 53 45.50 -16.07 -3.63
CA VAL A 53 44.34 -16.87 -3.23
C VAL A 53 43.79 -17.65 -4.42
N ASN A 54 43.71 -17.04 -5.61
CA ASN A 54 43.29 -17.71 -6.84
C ASN A 54 44.21 -18.89 -7.19
N HIS A 55 45.52 -18.73 -7.05
CA HIS A 55 46.47 -19.81 -7.32
C HIS A 55 46.35 -20.96 -6.30
N LEU A 56 46.10 -20.64 -5.02
CA LEU A 56 45.81 -21.66 -3.99
C LEU A 56 44.51 -22.41 -4.30
N LEU A 57 43.44 -21.69 -4.66
CA LEU A 57 42.14 -22.27 -5.01
C LEU A 57 42.23 -23.21 -6.21
N GLU A 58 43.00 -22.84 -7.24
CA GLU A 58 43.24 -23.68 -8.41
C GLU A 58 43.91 -25.02 -8.03
N ILE A 59 44.97 -24.99 -7.21
CA ILE A 59 45.67 -26.21 -6.76
C ILE A 59 44.76 -27.10 -5.91
N LEU A 60 43.97 -26.51 -5.01
CA LEU A 60 43.04 -27.25 -4.14
C LEU A 60 41.87 -27.85 -4.95
N TYR A 61 41.37 -27.12 -5.93
CA TYR A 61 40.34 -27.58 -6.86
C TYR A 61 40.82 -28.80 -7.66
N PHE A 62 42.03 -28.75 -8.23
CA PHE A 62 42.62 -29.91 -8.92
C PHE A 62 42.84 -31.13 -8.02
N LYS A 63 43.05 -30.91 -6.71
CA LYS A 63 43.15 -31.98 -5.71
C LYS A 63 41.80 -32.47 -5.20
N GLY A 64 40.68 -31.89 -5.65
CA GLY A 64 39.34 -32.28 -5.26
C GLY A 64 38.93 -31.84 -3.85
N VAL A 65 39.53 -30.78 -3.30
CA VAL A 65 39.18 -30.24 -1.99
C VAL A 65 38.09 -29.17 -2.15
N PRO A 66 36.90 -29.32 -1.54
CA PRO A 66 35.88 -28.28 -1.55
C PRO A 66 36.30 -27.10 -0.68
N VAL A 67 36.34 -25.90 -1.26
CA VAL A 67 36.78 -24.67 -0.58
C VAL A 67 35.68 -23.64 -0.55
N ILE A 68 35.45 -23.06 0.63
CA ILE A 68 34.56 -21.92 0.85
C ILE A 68 35.42 -20.69 1.17
N ILE A 69 35.22 -19.60 0.45
CA ILE A 69 35.94 -18.36 0.70
C ILE A 69 35.21 -17.59 1.80
N LEU A 70 35.90 -17.25 2.88
CA LEU A 70 35.38 -16.42 3.97
C LEU A 70 36.10 -15.07 3.95
N ALA A 71 35.37 -13.95 3.88
CA ALA A 71 35.97 -12.62 3.89
C ALA A 71 35.00 -11.55 4.38
N HIS A 72 35.55 -10.46 4.92
CA HIS A 72 34.75 -9.29 5.26
C HIS A 72 34.20 -8.60 4.01
N HIS A 73 32.98 -8.09 4.08
CA HIS A 73 32.28 -7.44 2.96
C HIS A 73 33.12 -6.36 2.27
N ASP A 74 33.82 -5.52 3.05
CA ASP A 74 34.53 -4.35 2.54
C ASP A 74 35.91 -4.66 1.91
N LEU A 75 36.31 -5.93 1.80
CA LEU A 75 37.57 -6.33 1.18
C LEU A 75 37.51 -6.26 -0.35
N SER A 76 38.55 -5.70 -0.96
CA SER A 76 38.70 -5.63 -2.43
C SER A 76 38.95 -6.99 -3.10
N ILE A 77 39.20 -8.04 -2.30
CA ILE A 77 39.39 -9.40 -2.80
C ILE A 77 38.16 -9.90 -3.57
N TRP A 78 36.96 -9.43 -3.19
CA TRP A 78 35.72 -9.85 -3.83
C TRP A 78 35.73 -9.52 -5.31
N ASP A 79 36.27 -8.39 -5.77
CA ASP A 79 36.23 -8.00 -7.17
C ASP A 79 37.08 -8.89 -8.10
N SER A 80 38.12 -9.53 -7.57
CA SER A 80 39.14 -10.23 -8.36
C SER A 80 39.19 -11.75 -8.14
N ILE A 81 38.47 -12.28 -7.15
CA ILE A 81 38.53 -13.72 -6.81
C ILE A 81 37.79 -14.59 -7.83
N ALA A 82 38.38 -15.71 -8.22
CA ALA A 82 37.84 -16.65 -9.19
C ALA A 82 36.86 -17.64 -8.52
N LEU A 83 35.57 -17.26 -8.47
CA LEU A 83 34.51 -18.10 -7.88
C LEU A 83 34.32 -19.46 -8.56
N GLY A 84 34.84 -19.64 -9.78
CA GLY A 84 34.78 -20.91 -10.52
C GLY A 84 35.49 -22.07 -9.81
N ASN A 85 36.57 -21.78 -9.08
CA ASN A 85 37.36 -22.79 -8.36
C ASN A 85 36.91 -22.99 -6.89
N ALA A 86 35.96 -22.18 -6.42
CA ALA A 86 35.39 -22.28 -5.08
C ALA A 86 34.05 -23.05 -5.12
N THR A 87 33.71 -23.69 -4.01
CA THR A 87 32.43 -24.38 -3.79
C THR A 87 31.37 -23.45 -3.20
N GLY A 88 31.79 -22.35 -2.57
CA GLY A 88 30.89 -21.34 -2.03
C GLY A 88 31.62 -20.15 -1.42
N VAL A 89 30.84 -19.22 -0.86
CA VAL A 89 31.36 -18.02 -0.17
C VAL A 89 30.63 -17.81 1.16
N ILE A 90 31.34 -17.24 2.14
CA ILE A 90 30.78 -16.68 3.36
C ILE A 90 31.23 -15.22 3.44
N VAL A 91 30.27 -14.32 3.57
CA VAL A 91 30.52 -12.87 3.67
C VAL A 91 30.30 -12.44 5.11
N GLU A 92 31.34 -11.88 5.75
CA GLU A 92 31.23 -11.29 7.09
C GLU A 92 30.67 -9.86 6.98
N SER A 93 29.80 -9.44 7.92
CA SER A 93 29.19 -8.10 7.94
C SER A 93 28.42 -7.77 6.65
N ALA A 94 27.67 -8.75 6.15
CA ALA A 94 26.91 -8.68 4.90
C ALA A 94 25.70 -7.76 5.04
N CYS A 95 24.84 -7.98 6.04
CA CYS A 95 23.58 -7.25 6.19
C CYS A 95 23.54 -6.40 7.48
N ILE A 96 24.21 -6.84 8.54
CA ILE A 96 24.31 -6.16 9.84
C ILE A 96 25.75 -5.71 10.09
N LEU A 97 25.92 -4.46 10.49
CA LEU A 97 27.21 -3.87 10.83
C LEU A 97 27.62 -4.23 12.27
N PRO A 98 28.91 -4.13 12.64
CA PRO A 98 29.37 -4.43 14.00
C PRO A 98 28.70 -3.58 15.08
N ASN A 99 28.28 -2.36 14.77
CA ASN A 99 27.55 -1.49 15.70
C ASN A 99 26.05 -1.87 15.88
N GLY A 100 25.60 -2.97 15.27
CA GLY A 100 24.20 -3.42 15.30
C GLY A 100 23.27 -2.70 14.34
N GLU A 101 23.77 -1.72 13.58
CA GLU A 101 22.98 -1.03 12.56
C GLU A 101 22.90 -1.84 11.27
N ARG A 102 21.90 -1.54 10.44
CA ARG A 102 21.79 -2.16 9.12
C ARG A 102 22.88 -1.65 8.17
N ARG A 103 23.36 -2.54 7.30
CA ARG A 103 24.05 -2.14 6.07
C ARG A 103 23.02 -1.67 5.04
N ASP A 104 22.90 -0.36 4.86
CA ASP A 104 21.97 0.26 3.92
C ASP A 104 22.37 0.03 2.45
N TYR A 105 21.48 0.39 1.53
CA TYR A 105 21.66 0.24 0.09
C TYR A 105 22.97 0.82 -0.46
N PHE A 106 23.40 1.99 0.01
CA PHE A 106 24.60 2.63 -0.50
C PHE A 106 25.86 1.87 -0.05
N LYS A 107 25.87 1.36 1.18
CA LYS A 107 26.96 0.55 1.74
C LYS A 107 26.99 -0.90 1.25
N ALA A 108 25.86 -1.45 0.80
CA ALA A 108 25.73 -2.85 0.38
C ALA A 108 25.97 -3.10 -1.13
N ARG A 109 26.41 -2.09 -1.90
CA ARG A 109 26.69 -2.26 -3.35
C ARG A 109 27.69 -3.38 -3.68
N PRO A 110 28.83 -3.53 -2.97
CA PRO A 110 29.75 -4.63 -3.20
C PRO A 110 29.07 -6.00 -3.03
N LEU A 111 28.22 -6.14 -2.00
CA LEU A 111 27.42 -7.34 -1.78
C LEU A 111 26.54 -7.67 -2.98
N GLN A 112 25.79 -6.70 -3.52
CA GLN A 112 24.91 -6.92 -4.68
C GLN A 112 25.70 -7.40 -5.90
N THR A 113 26.88 -6.83 -6.13
CA THR A 113 27.78 -7.24 -7.22
C THR A 113 28.28 -8.66 -7.02
N LEU A 114 28.67 -9.02 -5.79
CA LEU A 114 29.07 -10.37 -5.42
C LEU A 114 27.92 -11.37 -5.59
N MET A 115 26.70 -11.02 -5.17
CA MET A 115 25.52 -11.87 -5.31
C MET A 115 25.13 -12.12 -6.76
N SER A 116 25.23 -11.11 -7.63
CA SER A 116 25.05 -11.29 -9.08
C SER A 116 26.03 -12.33 -9.64
N ARG A 117 27.31 -12.26 -9.24
CA ARG A 117 28.33 -13.25 -9.64
C ARG A 117 28.07 -14.64 -9.06
N CYS A 118 27.59 -14.73 -7.82
CA CYS A 118 27.19 -16.01 -7.21
C CYS A 118 25.98 -16.61 -7.93
N SER A 119 25.02 -15.79 -8.36
CA SER A 119 23.87 -16.22 -9.16
C SER A 119 24.32 -16.85 -10.48
N THR A 120 25.28 -16.24 -11.19
CA THR A 120 25.87 -16.82 -12.41
C THR A 120 26.55 -18.16 -12.14
N GLN A 121 27.18 -18.33 -10.98
CA GLN A 121 27.74 -19.64 -10.62
C GLN A 121 26.64 -20.68 -10.37
N ARG A 122 25.52 -20.29 -9.76
CA ARG A 122 24.37 -21.17 -9.48
C ARG A 122 23.63 -21.64 -10.72
N GLU A 123 23.67 -20.88 -11.82
CA GLU A 123 23.12 -21.33 -13.11
C GLU A 123 23.77 -22.63 -13.61
N THR A 124 25.07 -22.81 -13.35
CA THR A 124 25.82 -24.01 -13.74
C THR A 124 26.03 -24.99 -12.59
N ARG A 125 26.05 -24.49 -11.35
CA ARG A 125 26.34 -25.26 -10.12
C ARG A 125 25.29 -24.92 -9.06
N PRO A 126 24.11 -25.57 -9.08
CA PRO A 126 23.02 -25.27 -8.16
C PRO A 126 23.41 -25.38 -6.67
N ASP A 127 24.36 -26.27 -6.35
CA ASP A 127 24.85 -26.50 -4.99
C ASP A 127 25.86 -25.44 -4.49
N PHE A 128 26.12 -24.37 -5.26
CA PHE A 128 27.06 -23.32 -4.86
C PHE A 128 26.55 -22.58 -3.60
N PHE A 129 27.30 -22.74 -2.51
CA PHE A 129 26.90 -22.25 -1.19
C PHE A 129 27.15 -20.75 -1.04
N VAL A 130 26.21 -20.03 -0.43
CA VAL A 130 26.36 -18.63 -0.03
C VAL A 130 25.91 -18.51 1.42
N GLY A 131 26.80 -17.99 2.27
CA GLY A 131 26.53 -17.73 3.68
C GLY A 131 26.76 -16.26 4.04
N PHE A 132 25.94 -15.72 4.93
CA PHE A 132 26.13 -14.43 5.57
C PHE A 132 26.46 -14.67 7.05
N MET A 133 27.55 -14.08 7.51
CA MET A 133 28.04 -14.21 8.88
C MET A 133 28.13 -12.83 9.53
N ASP A 134 27.07 -12.45 10.23
CA ASP A 134 26.91 -11.10 10.73
C ASP A 134 27.18 -11.02 12.24
N LEU A 135 28.45 -10.78 12.57
CA LEU A 135 28.89 -10.62 13.95
C LEU A 135 28.82 -9.16 14.40
N TRP A 136 28.33 -8.93 15.62
CA TRP A 136 28.07 -7.59 16.17
C TRP A 136 28.68 -7.37 17.57
N GLU A 137 29.07 -6.13 17.86
CA GLU A 137 29.52 -5.65 19.18
C GLU A 137 28.32 -5.17 20.00
N LYS A 138 27.41 -4.43 19.35
CA LYS A 138 26.15 -3.97 19.93
C LYS A 138 25.00 -4.77 19.33
N ARG A 139 24.09 -5.24 20.18
CA ARG A 139 22.93 -6.04 19.77
C ARG A 139 22.10 -5.27 18.73
N PRO A 140 21.83 -5.83 17.54
CA PRO A 140 20.96 -5.21 16.55
C PRO A 140 19.50 -5.27 16.99
N HIS A 141 18.72 -4.27 16.57
CA HIS A 141 17.27 -4.30 16.76
C HIS A 141 16.65 -5.52 16.03
N PRO A 142 15.60 -6.18 16.57
CA PRO A 142 14.97 -7.35 15.95
C PRO A 142 14.59 -7.15 14.48
N SER A 143 14.11 -5.96 14.11
CA SER A 143 13.77 -5.59 12.72
C SER A 143 14.95 -5.69 11.75
N ILE A 144 16.17 -5.40 12.22
CA ILE A 144 17.39 -5.48 11.41
C ILE A 144 17.75 -6.95 11.14
N VAL A 145 17.59 -7.82 12.14
CA VAL A 145 17.77 -9.27 11.98
C VAL A 145 16.74 -9.83 11.01
N ARG A 146 15.45 -9.50 11.17
CA ARG A 146 14.38 -9.92 10.26
C ARG A 146 14.61 -9.48 8.83
N ARG A 147 15.01 -8.21 8.63
CA ARG A 147 15.39 -7.69 7.31
C ARG A 147 16.54 -8.49 6.70
N SER A 148 17.55 -8.81 7.50
CA SER A 148 18.71 -9.57 7.04
C SER A 148 18.33 -11.00 6.63
N VAL A 149 17.39 -11.64 7.35
CA VAL A 149 16.82 -12.93 6.95
C VAL A 149 16.11 -12.82 5.60
N LYS A 150 15.27 -11.79 5.40
CA LYS A 150 14.58 -11.56 4.11
C LYS A 150 15.55 -11.34 2.96
N LEU A 151 16.62 -10.59 3.19
CA LEU A 151 17.66 -10.37 2.18
C LEU A 151 18.45 -11.65 1.88
N ALA A 152 18.76 -12.44 2.91
CA ALA A 152 19.40 -13.74 2.75
C ALA A 152 18.51 -14.69 1.93
N GLU A 153 17.22 -14.80 2.25
CA GLU A 153 16.24 -15.58 1.48
C GLU A 153 16.16 -15.12 0.02
N HIS A 154 16.12 -13.80 -0.22
CA HIS A 154 16.11 -13.24 -1.58
C HIS A 154 17.34 -13.64 -2.39
N PHE A 155 18.53 -13.63 -1.79
CA PHE A 155 19.76 -14.06 -2.44
C PHE A 155 20.03 -15.57 -2.35
N GLY A 156 19.12 -16.36 -1.74
CA GLY A 156 19.32 -17.77 -1.46
C GLY A 156 20.55 -18.06 -0.60
N ALA A 157 20.87 -17.18 0.35
CA ALA A 157 21.98 -17.30 1.28
C ALA A 157 21.51 -17.84 2.64
N VAL A 158 22.39 -18.56 3.34
CA VAL A 158 22.17 -18.97 4.73
C VAL A 158 22.72 -17.89 5.65
N MET A 159 21.91 -17.36 6.56
CA MET A 159 22.31 -16.28 7.46
C MET A 159 22.51 -16.78 8.89
N GLU A 160 23.64 -16.42 9.48
CA GLU A 160 23.93 -16.52 10.90
C GLU A 160 24.33 -15.16 11.47
N HIS A 161 24.01 -14.92 12.74
CA HIS A 161 24.41 -13.71 13.46
C HIS A 161 24.73 -14.01 14.92
N GLY A 162 25.55 -13.16 15.54
CA GLY A 162 25.91 -13.33 16.95
C GLY A 162 26.90 -12.27 17.43
N PRO A 163 27.22 -12.23 18.72
CA PRO A 163 28.21 -11.31 19.25
C PRO A 163 29.60 -11.68 18.73
N ILE A 164 30.44 -10.68 18.51
CA ILE A 164 31.87 -10.91 18.21
C ILE A 164 32.56 -11.62 19.38
N ASP A 165 32.20 -11.25 20.60
CA ASP A 165 32.65 -11.92 21.82
C ASP A 165 31.58 -12.90 22.33
N PRO A 166 31.76 -14.22 22.14
CA PRO A 166 30.79 -15.22 22.56
C PRO A 166 30.71 -15.38 24.10
N SER A 167 31.59 -14.74 24.86
CA SER A 167 31.56 -14.78 26.33
C SER A 167 30.51 -13.85 26.94
N ILE A 168 30.01 -12.88 26.16
CA ILE A 168 29.00 -11.93 26.64
C ILE A 168 27.64 -12.63 26.71
N ASN A 169 27.08 -12.70 27.93
CA ASN A 169 25.76 -13.28 28.16
C ASN A 169 24.67 -12.22 27.98
N TYR A 170 23.80 -12.42 26.99
CA TYR A 170 22.66 -11.53 26.69
C TYR A 170 21.32 -12.03 27.27
N GLY A 171 21.34 -12.88 28.30
CA GLY A 171 20.12 -13.32 28.99
C GLY A 171 19.44 -14.55 28.37
N GLY A 172 19.97 -15.10 27.26
CA GLY A 172 19.48 -16.32 26.63
C GLY A 172 20.38 -16.83 25.51
N PRO A 173 20.24 -18.09 25.06
CA PRO A 173 20.96 -18.60 23.92
C PRO A 173 20.47 -17.91 22.64
N ILE A 174 21.41 -17.38 21.85
CA ILE A 174 21.11 -16.81 20.55
C ILE A 174 20.65 -17.94 19.64
N ARG A 175 19.40 -17.83 19.16
CA ARG A 175 18.79 -18.78 18.23
C ARG A 175 19.11 -18.38 16.79
N ALA A 176 18.81 -19.26 15.85
CA ALA A 176 18.96 -18.94 14.42
C ALA A 176 18.18 -17.67 14.04
N ALA A 177 18.73 -16.85 13.16
CA ALA A 177 18.16 -15.57 12.73
C ALA A 177 16.69 -15.67 12.30
N ALA A 178 16.32 -16.79 11.66
CA ALA A 178 14.96 -17.05 11.19
C ALA A 178 13.92 -17.16 12.32
N THR A 179 14.35 -17.40 13.56
CA THR A 179 13.45 -17.51 14.73
C THR A 179 13.10 -16.17 15.36
N THR A 180 13.87 -15.11 15.10
CA THR A 180 13.54 -13.74 15.49
C THR A 180 12.16 -13.37 14.94
N LEU A 181 11.40 -12.56 15.67
CA LEU A 181 10.05 -12.13 15.31
C LEU A 181 10.07 -10.69 14.80
N SER A 182 9.20 -10.42 13.82
CA SER A 182 8.87 -9.06 13.42
C SER A 182 7.79 -8.49 14.34
N GLY A 183 7.99 -7.24 14.77
CA GLY A 183 7.00 -6.50 15.55
C GLY A 183 5.70 -6.30 14.75
N PHE A 184 5.83 -6.01 13.45
CA PHE A 184 4.68 -5.87 12.55
C PHE A 184 3.95 -7.20 12.33
N GLU A 185 4.66 -8.31 12.11
CA GLU A 185 4.04 -9.65 11.99
C GLU A 185 3.24 -10.02 13.26
N TYR A 186 3.73 -9.62 14.43
CA TYR A 186 3.01 -9.83 15.69
C TYR A 186 1.78 -8.92 15.82
N LEU A 187 1.91 -7.62 15.51
CA LEU A 187 0.81 -6.65 15.55
C LEU A 187 -0.33 -6.99 14.59
N ARG A 188 -0.02 -7.59 13.43
CA ARG A 188 -1.00 -7.99 12.39
C ARG A 188 -1.88 -9.20 12.78
N ARG A 189 -1.66 -9.82 13.94
CA ARG A 189 -2.45 -11.00 14.34
C ARG A 189 -3.91 -10.59 14.61
N GLY A 190 -4.86 -11.44 14.21
CA GLY A 190 -6.30 -11.20 14.39
C GLY A 190 -6.68 -10.70 15.80
N PRO A 191 -6.28 -11.40 16.88
CA PRO A 191 -6.60 -10.98 18.24
C PRO A 191 -6.08 -9.58 18.62
N LEU A 192 -4.96 -9.14 18.05
CA LEU A 192 -4.39 -7.81 18.30
C LEU A 192 -5.16 -6.73 17.54
N ILE A 193 -5.60 -7.03 16.32
CA ILE A 193 -6.44 -6.14 15.52
C ILE A 193 -7.79 -5.94 16.22
N ASP A 194 -8.39 -7.03 16.71
CA ASP A 194 -9.66 -6.99 17.43
C ASP A 194 -9.51 -6.25 18.76
N LEU A 195 -8.45 -6.55 19.53
CA LEU A 195 -8.16 -5.85 20.78
C LEU A 195 -7.94 -4.33 20.58
N GLN A 196 -7.18 -3.95 19.54
CA GLN A 196 -6.97 -2.54 19.22
C GLN A 196 -8.28 -1.86 18.85
N LYS A 197 -9.16 -2.56 18.13
CA LYS A 197 -10.51 -2.08 17.81
C LYS A 197 -11.33 -1.92 19.09
N PHE A 198 -11.34 -2.91 19.98
CA PHE A 198 -12.08 -2.83 21.25
C PHE A 198 -11.62 -1.66 22.13
N TRP A 199 -10.31 -1.47 22.24
CA TRP A 199 -9.71 -0.35 22.98
C TRP A 199 -10.02 1.00 22.33
N SER A 200 -9.75 1.17 21.03
CA SER A 200 -9.95 2.45 20.33
C SER A 200 -11.41 2.88 20.20
N THR A 201 -12.34 1.91 20.15
CA THR A 201 -13.78 2.18 20.11
C THR A 201 -14.42 2.24 21.49
N GLU A 202 -13.65 1.97 22.56
CA GLU A 202 -14.14 1.82 23.94
C GLU A 202 -15.38 0.93 24.01
N THR A 203 -15.26 -0.30 23.48
CA THR A 203 -16.36 -1.29 23.53
C THR A 203 -16.82 -1.51 24.97
N ARG A 204 -15.89 -1.43 25.93
CA ARG A 204 -16.17 -1.19 27.35
C ARG A 204 -15.71 0.21 27.73
N LYS A 205 -16.51 0.93 28.52
CA LYS A 205 -16.14 2.27 29.00
C LYS A 205 -15.13 2.15 30.13
N VAL A 206 -14.14 3.03 30.17
CA VAL A 206 -13.21 3.10 31.31
C VAL A 206 -13.98 3.67 32.51
N ARG A 207 -14.06 2.90 33.60
CA ARG A 207 -14.69 3.35 34.85
C ARG A 207 -13.69 4.11 35.69
N ILE A 208 -14.06 5.33 36.05
CA ILE A 208 -13.30 6.19 36.94
C ILE A 208 -13.91 6.02 38.32
N ALA A 209 -13.20 5.36 39.23
CA ALA A 209 -13.72 5.02 40.54
C ALA A 209 -14.00 6.28 41.37
N GLN A 210 -15.26 6.44 41.79
CA GLN A 210 -15.68 7.30 42.89
C GLN A 210 -15.88 6.43 44.14
N GLU A 211 -15.67 6.99 45.34
CA GLU A 211 -15.50 6.22 46.60
C GLU A 211 -16.71 5.36 47.03
N ASP A 212 -17.88 5.44 46.37
CA ASP A 212 -19.17 4.94 46.91
C ASP A 212 -19.99 3.97 46.01
N GLU A 213 -19.45 3.43 44.91
CA GLU A 213 -20.24 2.54 44.02
C GLU A 213 -19.78 1.07 43.96
N ASP A 214 -20.75 0.15 43.81
CA ASP A 214 -20.55 -1.30 43.66
C ASP A 214 -19.57 -1.65 42.52
N VAL A 215 -18.43 -2.24 42.89
CA VAL A 215 -17.32 -2.68 42.01
C VAL A 215 -17.69 -3.92 41.18
N SER A 216 -18.92 -4.42 41.26
CA SER A 216 -19.30 -5.72 40.68
C SER A 216 -19.45 -5.73 39.15
N ASP A 217 -19.65 -4.57 38.52
CA ASP A 217 -19.76 -4.40 37.05
C ASP A 217 -18.49 -3.72 36.49
N MET A 218 -17.33 -4.35 36.69
CA MET A 218 -16.05 -3.88 36.15
C MET A 218 -15.09 -5.05 35.90
N ALA A 219 -14.51 -5.10 34.70
CA ALA A 219 -13.43 -6.01 34.35
C ALA A 219 -12.08 -5.38 34.70
N ALA A 220 -11.40 -5.94 35.71
CA ALA A 220 -10.09 -5.48 36.15
C ALA A 220 -8.96 -6.12 35.33
N LEU A 221 -7.83 -5.43 35.18
CA LEU A 221 -6.63 -6.00 34.57
C LEU A 221 -6.12 -7.19 35.42
N PRO A 222 -5.96 -8.40 34.85
CA PRO A 222 -5.53 -9.57 35.62
C PRO A 222 -4.03 -9.49 35.95
N LEU A 223 -3.71 -8.88 37.10
CA LEU A 223 -2.33 -8.65 37.54
C LEU A 223 -1.59 -9.94 37.89
N ASP A 224 -2.28 -10.97 38.37
CA ASP A 224 -1.65 -12.23 38.81
C ASP A 224 -0.99 -12.99 37.65
N GLY A 225 -1.60 -12.96 36.45
CA GLY A 225 -0.99 -13.52 35.25
C GLY A 225 0.20 -12.68 34.78
N LEU A 226 0.09 -11.35 34.85
CA LEU A 226 1.13 -10.42 34.42
C LEU A 226 2.39 -10.48 35.29
N LYS A 227 2.27 -10.77 36.60
CA LYS A 227 3.42 -10.92 37.52
C LYS A 227 4.45 -11.96 37.08
N SER A 228 4.03 -12.98 36.32
CA SER A 228 4.93 -14.00 35.78
C SER A 228 5.97 -13.41 34.81
N VAL A 229 5.63 -12.30 34.16
CA VAL A 229 6.45 -11.59 33.17
C VAL A 229 6.95 -10.24 33.70
N ILE A 230 6.15 -9.57 34.51
CA ILE A 230 6.40 -8.22 35.05
C ILE A 230 6.25 -8.26 36.59
N PRO A 231 7.31 -8.65 37.33
CA PRO A 231 7.20 -8.92 38.77
C PRO A 231 6.73 -7.74 39.65
N LYS A 232 7.00 -6.49 39.22
CA LYS A 232 6.69 -5.25 39.96
C LYS A 232 5.46 -4.50 39.45
N ILE A 233 4.60 -5.15 38.66
CA ILE A 233 3.46 -4.48 38.03
C ILE A 233 2.50 -3.84 39.06
N ASP A 234 2.28 -4.50 40.19
CA ASP A 234 1.42 -3.99 41.26
C ASP A 234 1.93 -2.69 41.88
N GLU A 235 3.25 -2.55 42.02
CA GLU A 235 3.89 -1.35 42.59
C GLU A 235 3.75 -0.16 41.62
N TRP A 236 3.90 -0.40 40.32
CA TRP A 236 3.87 0.64 39.30
C TRP A 236 2.45 1.09 38.91
N LEU A 237 1.46 0.21 39.06
CA LEU A 237 0.04 0.49 38.82
C LEU A 237 -0.75 0.76 40.11
N ALA A 238 -0.06 0.91 41.25
CA ALA A 238 -0.68 1.23 42.52
C ALA A 238 -1.39 2.58 42.46
N TYR A 239 -2.61 2.63 42.98
CA TYR A 239 -3.38 3.86 43.12
C TYR A 239 -2.81 4.71 44.26
N GLU A 240 -2.35 5.92 43.94
CA GLU A 240 -1.88 6.89 44.91
C GLU A 240 -2.80 8.13 44.94
N PRO A 241 -2.82 8.89 46.06
CA PRO A 241 -3.51 10.17 46.12
C PRO A 241 -2.98 11.13 45.05
N MET A 242 -3.88 11.83 44.35
CA MET A 242 -3.50 12.78 43.31
C MET A 242 -2.66 13.94 43.87
N THR A 243 -1.79 14.50 43.03
CA THR A 243 -1.06 15.73 43.31
C THR A 243 -1.98 16.96 43.33
N ASP A 244 -1.57 18.02 44.03
CA ASP A 244 -2.34 19.28 44.13
C ASP A 244 -2.74 19.85 42.76
N ASP A 245 -1.87 19.71 41.75
CA ASP A 245 -2.13 20.17 40.38
C ASP A 245 -3.27 19.38 39.70
N LEU A 246 -3.32 18.06 39.89
CA LEU A 246 -4.38 17.21 39.33
C LEU A 246 -5.71 17.43 40.06
N ILE A 247 -5.67 17.70 41.37
CA ILE A 247 -6.85 18.08 42.16
C ILE A 247 -7.42 19.39 41.62
N ALA A 248 -6.57 20.40 41.37
CA ALA A 248 -7.01 21.68 40.80
C ALA A 248 -7.64 21.52 39.41
N MET A 249 -7.16 20.57 38.59
CA MET A 249 -7.77 20.28 37.28
C MET A 249 -9.08 19.50 37.37
N ARG A 250 -9.24 18.59 38.35
CA ARG A 250 -10.52 17.91 38.59
C ARG A 250 -11.62 18.90 38.95
N ASP A 251 -11.26 19.91 39.76
CA ASP A 251 -12.19 20.92 40.25
C ASP A 251 -12.43 22.06 39.22
N GLU A 252 -11.85 21.97 38.01
CA GLU A 252 -12.05 22.92 36.92
C GLU A 252 -13.43 22.71 36.26
N GLU A 253 -14.37 23.64 36.45
CA GLU A 253 -15.66 23.60 35.77
C GLU A 253 -15.58 24.18 34.35
N PRO A 254 -16.01 23.44 33.31
CA PRO A 254 -16.04 23.96 31.95
C PRO A 254 -17.05 25.10 31.82
N SER A 255 -16.62 26.23 31.25
CA SER A 255 -17.53 27.33 30.92
C SER A 255 -18.41 26.95 29.72
N TYR A 256 -19.70 26.74 29.94
CA TYR A 256 -20.65 26.51 28.86
C TYR A 256 -21.05 27.85 28.22
N LEU A 257 -20.85 27.96 26.92
CA LEU A 257 -21.36 29.07 26.11
C LEU A 257 -22.64 28.63 25.42
N ASP A 258 -23.72 29.38 25.62
CA ASP A 258 -24.95 29.13 24.89
C ASP A 258 -24.74 29.32 23.39
N ALA A 259 -25.39 28.46 22.61
CA ALA A 259 -25.39 28.62 21.17
C ALA A 259 -26.02 29.97 20.79
N PRO A 260 -25.50 30.69 19.78
CA PRO A 260 -26.14 31.89 19.28
C PRO A 260 -27.57 31.57 18.83
N PRO A 261 -28.53 32.51 18.88
CA PRO A 261 -29.94 32.28 18.54
C PRO A 261 -30.14 32.18 17.02
N TYR A 262 -29.46 31.21 16.37
CA TYR A 262 -29.49 31.00 14.93
C TYR A 262 -30.85 30.50 14.45
N GLU A 263 -31.66 29.92 15.33
CA GLU A 263 -33.00 29.40 15.01
C GLU A 263 -33.93 30.49 14.44
N ALA A 264 -33.80 31.72 14.95
CA ALA A 264 -34.59 32.87 14.48
C ALA A 264 -34.05 33.48 13.17
N ALA A 265 -32.78 33.24 12.84
CA ALA A 265 -32.12 33.77 11.65
C ALA A 265 -32.09 32.77 10.48
N ALA A 266 -32.21 31.48 10.76
CA ALA A 266 -32.22 30.42 9.77
C ALA A 266 -33.53 30.42 8.97
N PRO A 267 -33.50 30.09 7.67
CA PRO A 267 -34.72 29.96 6.88
C PRO A 267 -35.63 28.88 7.47
N PHE A 268 -36.90 29.23 7.68
CA PHE A 268 -37.89 28.33 8.23
C PHE A 268 -38.00 27.05 7.38
N ARG A 269 -38.19 25.92 8.07
CA ARG A 269 -38.37 24.61 7.43
C ARG A 269 -39.55 23.89 8.09
N GLU A 270 -40.50 23.44 7.26
CA GLU A 270 -41.67 22.71 7.75
C GLU A 270 -41.34 21.29 8.24
N ASN A 271 -40.46 20.57 7.53
CA ASN A 271 -40.15 19.17 7.83
C ASN A 271 -38.75 18.78 7.32
N PHE A 272 -37.92 18.12 8.13
CA PHE A 272 -36.59 17.64 7.69
C PHE A 272 -36.60 16.23 7.09
N TRP A 273 -37.67 15.45 7.27
CA TRP A 273 -37.78 14.09 6.75
C TRP A 273 -37.98 14.04 5.24
N ASP A 274 -38.72 15.02 4.71
CA ASP A 274 -39.19 15.05 3.32
C ASP A 274 -38.60 16.21 2.49
N ILE A 275 -37.97 17.20 3.13
CA ILE A 275 -37.47 18.42 2.48
C ILE A 275 -35.96 18.53 2.70
N SER A 276 -35.22 18.71 1.59
CA SER A 276 -33.77 18.85 1.54
C SER A 276 -33.26 20.19 2.08
N CYS A 277 -31.95 20.33 2.32
CA CYS A 277 -31.30 21.56 2.81
C CYS A 277 -31.53 22.76 1.88
N LEU A 278 -31.84 22.51 0.62
CA LEU A 278 -32.14 23.51 -0.40
C LEU A 278 -33.66 23.76 -0.57
N GLY A 279 -34.50 23.20 0.29
CA GLY A 279 -35.95 23.34 0.20
C GLY A 279 -36.60 22.48 -0.88
N GLN A 280 -35.89 21.49 -1.44
CA GLN A 280 -36.43 20.60 -2.48
C GLN A 280 -37.07 19.37 -1.84
N ARG A 281 -38.16 18.87 -2.43
CA ARG A 281 -38.81 17.65 -1.94
C ARG A 281 -37.95 16.43 -2.28
N GLN A 282 -37.61 15.65 -1.27
CA GLN A 282 -36.85 14.42 -1.41
C GLN A 282 -37.70 13.30 -2.04
N SER A 283 -37.03 12.26 -2.54
CA SER A 283 -37.65 11.07 -3.11
C SER A 283 -38.59 10.44 -2.10
N GLN A 284 -39.87 10.33 -2.47
CA GLN A 284 -40.85 9.60 -1.68
C GLN A 284 -40.71 8.08 -1.83
N ARG A 285 -39.74 7.57 -2.61
CA ARG A 285 -39.52 6.15 -2.88
C ARG A 285 -38.09 5.72 -2.56
N GLY A 286 -37.93 4.43 -2.26
CA GLY A 286 -36.67 3.82 -1.86
C GLY A 286 -36.35 3.98 -0.37
N CYS A 287 -35.34 3.24 0.06
CA CYS A 287 -34.72 3.37 1.38
C CYS A 287 -33.36 4.04 1.18
N TYR A 288 -33.11 5.14 1.89
CA TYR A 288 -31.87 5.91 1.79
C TYR A 288 -31.51 6.55 3.14
N PRO A 289 -30.20 6.72 3.43
CA PRO A 289 -29.74 7.26 4.71
C PRO A 289 -30.29 8.66 4.97
N ILE A 290 -30.38 9.04 6.26
CA ILE A 290 -30.77 10.40 6.66
C ILE A 290 -29.86 11.48 6.07
N ALA A 291 -28.60 11.12 5.80
CA ALA A 291 -27.58 11.91 5.14
C ALA A 291 -27.88 12.26 3.68
N SER A 292 -28.59 11.38 2.97
CA SER A 292 -28.81 11.55 1.54
C SER A 292 -30.11 12.29 1.29
N GLU A 293 -30.06 13.27 0.38
CA GLU A 293 -31.21 14.07 -0.02
C GLU A 293 -31.57 13.80 -1.50
N PRO A 294 -31.88 12.55 -1.89
CA PRO A 294 -32.10 12.22 -3.29
C PRO A 294 -33.42 12.79 -3.81
N THR A 295 -33.45 13.14 -5.09
CA THR A 295 -34.66 13.53 -5.82
C THR A 295 -35.34 12.33 -6.50
N ALA A 296 -36.59 12.47 -6.91
CA ALA A 296 -37.31 11.42 -7.64
C ALA A 296 -36.62 11.02 -8.97
N ALA A 297 -36.03 11.98 -9.68
CA ALA A 297 -35.29 11.69 -10.92
C ALA A 297 -34.05 10.82 -10.68
N GLN A 298 -33.37 11.03 -9.55
CA GLN A 298 -32.20 10.23 -9.16
C GLN A 298 -32.61 8.82 -8.72
N TYR A 299 -33.76 8.65 -8.07
CA TYR A 299 -34.34 7.33 -7.82
C TYR A 299 -34.55 6.54 -9.12
N ASP A 300 -35.19 7.15 -10.12
CA ASP A 300 -35.45 6.50 -11.41
C ASP A 300 -34.15 6.13 -12.14
N ALA A 301 -33.10 6.95 -12.02
CA ALA A 301 -31.79 6.66 -12.59
C ALA A 301 -31.14 5.42 -11.93
N VAL A 302 -31.19 5.33 -10.60
CA VAL A 302 -30.64 4.17 -9.86
C VAL A 302 -31.44 2.90 -10.17
N VAL A 303 -32.78 2.98 -10.26
CA VAL A 303 -33.62 1.84 -10.65
C VAL A 303 -33.28 1.34 -12.06
N LYS A 304 -33.04 2.24 -13.02
CA LYS A 304 -32.60 1.87 -14.38
C LYS A 304 -31.25 1.16 -14.36
N THR A 305 -30.29 1.67 -13.59
CA THR A 305 -28.97 1.05 -13.43
C THR A 305 -29.09 -0.35 -12.85
N GLN A 306 -29.85 -0.52 -11.77
CA GLN A 306 -30.04 -1.83 -11.13
C GLN A 306 -30.79 -2.81 -12.04
N THR A 307 -31.80 -2.34 -12.76
CA THR A 307 -32.53 -3.17 -13.74
C THR A 307 -31.59 -3.65 -14.86
N HIS A 308 -30.73 -2.77 -15.37
CA HIS A 308 -29.74 -3.13 -16.37
C HIS A 308 -28.70 -4.12 -15.83
N LEU A 309 -28.20 -3.94 -14.60
CA LEU A 309 -27.29 -4.89 -13.96
C LEU A 309 -27.94 -6.26 -13.72
N LYS A 310 -29.25 -6.29 -13.43
CA LYS A 310 -30.04 -7.52 -13.35
C LYS A 310 -30.06 -8.24 -14.70
N GLU A 311 -30.33 -7.53 -15.80
CA GLU A 311 -30.34 -8.08 -17.16
C GLU A 311 -28.98 -8.67 -17.55
N LEU A 312 -27.89 -8.04 -17.11
CA LEU A 312 -26.52 -8.52 -17.33
C LEU A 312 -26.12 -9.70 -16.41
N GLY A 313 -26.99 -10.12 -15.48
CA GLY A 313 -26.70 -11.19 -14.52
C GLY A 313 -25.64 -10.81 -13.47
N MET A 314 -25.43 -9.51 -13.23
CA MET A 314 -24.42 -8.99 -12.31
C MET A 314 -24.92 -8.79 -10.87
N LEU A 315 -26.20 -9.10 -10.60
CA LEU A 315 -26.81 -9.02 -9.28
C LEU A 315 -27.00 -10.41 -8.67
N GLN A 316 -26.85 -10.52 -7.35
CA GLN A 316 -27.05 -11.76 -6.61
C GLN A 316 -28.52 -11.92 -6.20
N PRO A 317 -29.28 -12.88 -6.76
CA PRO A 317 -30.64 -13.16 -6.31
C PRO A 317 -30.63 -13.91 -4.98
N TRP A 318 -31.53 -13.51 -4.07
CA TRP A 318 -31.74 -14.24 -2.81
C TRP A 318 -32.44 -15.58 -3.05
N LYS A 319 -32.05 -16.59 -2.26
CA LYS A 319 -32.58 -17.96 -2.39
C LYS A 319 -33.16 -18.49 -1.07
N GLY A 320 -33.96 -19.55 -1.16
CA GLY A 320 -34.95 -19.98 -0.16
C GLY A 320 -34.58 -19.91 1.33
N ALA A 321 -33.34 -20.18 1.73
CA ALA A 321 -32.94 -20.08 3.14
C ALA A 321 -32.94 -18.63 3.67
N GLU A 322 -32.47 -17.67 2.87
CA GLU A 322 -32.41 -16.25 3.23
C GLU A 322 -33.81 -15.66 3.29
N ILE A 323 -34.65 -16.00 2.30
CA ILE A 323 -36.06 -15.58 2.26
C ILE A 323 -36.85 -16.16 3.43
N HIS A 324 -36.60 -17.42 3.81
CA HIS A 324 -37.28 -18.04 4.94
C HIS A 324 -36.94 -17.36 6.27
N ARG A 325 -35.67 -16.99 6.49
CA ARG A 325 -35.24 -16.22 7.66
C ARG A 325 -35.91 -14.86 7.71
N LEU A 326 -35.95 -14.14 6.59
CA LEU A 326 -36.63 -12.84 6.48
C LEU A 326 -38.12 -12.94 6.80
N VAL A 327 -38.83 -13.91 6.21
CA VAL A 327 -40.26 -14.14 6.45
C VAL A 327 -40.52 -14.44 7.93
N THR A 328 -39.64 -15.21 8.58
CA THR A 328 -39.76 -15.52 10.00
C THR A 328 -39.62 -14.27 10.85
N ALA A 329 -38.63 -13.41 10.56
CA ALA A 329 -38.44 -12.14 11.27
C ALA A 329 -39.61 -11.16 11.06
N LEU A 330 -40.17 -11.10 9.84
CA LEU A 330 -41.33 -10.25 9.52
C LEU A 330 -42.61 -10.69 10.25
N ARG A 331 -42.76 -11.98 10.56
CA ARG A 331 -43.92 -12.47 11.33
C ARG A 331 -43.96 -11.96 12.77
N ALA A 332 -42.79 -11.70 13.37
CA ALA A 332 -42.73 -11.10 14.70
C ALA A 332 -43.34 -9.69 14.71
N LEU A 333 -43.33 -8.98 13.58
CA LEU A 333 -43.90 -7.64 13.43
C LEU A 333 -45.42 -7.64 13.21
N THR A 334 -45.97 -8.70 12.60
CA THR A 334 -47.42 -8.77 12.28
C THR A 334 -48.31 -8.74 13.52
N GLU A 335 -47.84 -9.17 14.68
CA GLU A 335 -48.63 -9.14 15.93
C GLU A 335 -48.62 -7.75 16.60
N ALA A 336 -47.64 -6.90 16.26
CA ALA A 336 -47.34 -5.68 17.01
C ALA A 336 -47.77 -4.37 16.32
N THR A 337 -48.21 -4.39 15.05
CA THR A 337 -48.27 -3.17 14.22
C THR A 337 -49.63 -2.83 13.61
N PRO A 338 -49.94 -1.53 13.43
CA PRO A 338 -51.18 -1.07 12.80
C PRO A 338 -51.20 -1.26 11.27
N CYS A 339 -50.05 -1.46 10.62
CA CYS A 339 -49.92 -1.68 9.17
C CYS A 339 -49.88 -3.16 8.78
N HIS A 340 -50.67 -3.99 9.48
CA HIS A 340 -50.67 -5.45 9.36
C HIS A 340 -50.86 -5.95 7.92
N GLU A 341 -51.75 -5.30 7.14
CA GLU A 341 -52.06 -5.71 5.76
C GLU A 341 -50.86 -5.62 4.81
N LEU A 342 -50.04 -4.56 4.93
CA LEU A 342 -48.88 -4.36 4.06
C LEU A 342 -47.72 -5.30 4.42
N VAL A 343 -47.53 -5.58 5.72
CA VAL A 343 -46.53 -6.55 6.17
C VAL A 343 -46.94 -7.97 5.74
N HIS A 344 -48.23 -8.31 5.84
CA HIS A 344 -48.75 -9.56 5.29
C HIS A 344 -48.58 -9.66 3.77
N GLY A 345 -48.82 -8.57 3.04
CA GLY A 345 -48.58 -8.51 1.60
C GLY A 345 -47.12 -8.79 1.22
N LEU A 346 -46.16 -8.28 2.00
CA LEU A 346 -44.73 -8.58 1.82
C LEU A 346 -44.43 -10.06 2.08
N ILE A 347 -44.97 -10.63 3.17
CA ILE A 347 -44.79 -12.04 3.51
C ILE A 347 -45.36 -12.95 2.42
N GLU A 348 -46.60 -12.72 1.99
CA GLU A 348 -47.25 -13.50 0.93
C GLU A 348 -46.48 -13.35 -0.39
N GLY A 349 -46.08 -12.13 -0.76
CA GLY A 349 -45.33 -11.86 -1.98
C GLY A 349 -43.98 -12.57 -2.03
N LEU A 350 -43.26 -12.64 -0.91
CA LEU A 350 -42.00 -13.37 -0.79
C LEU A 350 -42.20 -14.89 -0.87
N GLN A 351 -43.26 -15.42 -0.26
CA GLN A 351 -43.58 -16.85 -0.27
C GLN A 351 -44.08 -17.34 -1.64
N THR A 352 -44.83 -16.49 -2.35
CA THR A 352 -45.38 -16.79 -3.69
C THR A 352 -44.42 -16.45 -4.83
N HIS A 353 -43.20 -15.99 -4.52
CA HIS A 353 -42.20 -15.51 -5.49
C HIS A 353 -42.68 -14.36 -6.40
N ARG A 354 -43.74 -13.66 -5.99
CA ARG A 354 -44.16 -12.41 -6.62
C ARG A 354 -43.21 -11.25 -6.28
N ILE A 355 -42.55 -11.32 -5.12
CA ILE A 355 -41.48 -10.39 -4.74
C ILE A 355 -40.13 -11.08 -4.87
N ALA A 356 -39.21 -10.51 -5.64
CA ALA A 356 -37.85 -11.02 -5.81
C ALA A 356 -36.84 -10.00 -5.25
N ILE A 357 -35.87 -10.49 -4.48
CA ILE A 357 -34.82 -9.67 -3.86
C ILE A 357 -33.48 -9.92 -4.57
N TYR A 358 -32.81 -8.84 -4.93
CA TYR A 358 -31.50 -8.84 -5.58
C TYR A 358 -30.51 -7.98 -4.78
N LYS A 359 -29.31 -8.50 -4.54
CA LYS A 359 -28.22 -7.79 -3.87
C LYS A 359 -27.17 -7.36 -4.88
N GLY A 360 -26.70 -6.11 -4.80
CA GLY A 360 -25.75 -5.52 -5.76
C GLY A 360 -24.60 -4.78 -5.10
N LEU A 361 -23.53 -4.52 -5.87
CA LEU A 361 -22.41 -3.69 -5.43
C LEU A 361 -22.89 -2.27 -5.08
N ASP A 362 -22.36 -1.75 -3.97
CA ASP A 362 -22.72 -0.45 -3.39
C ASP A 362 -22.60 0.73 -4.37
N THR A 363 -21.60 0.69 -5.25
CA THR A 363 -21.36 1.71 -6.28
C THR A 363 -22.49 1.85 -7.29
N GLY A 364 -23.32 0.82 -7.47
CA GLY A 364 -24.48 0.87 -8.37
C GLY A 364 -25.71 1.57 -7.77
N PHE A 365 -25.68 1.91 -6.47
CA PHE A 365 -26.80 2.53 -5.76
C PHE A 365 -26.63 4.05 -5.54
N GLY A 366 -25.57 4.64 -6.10
CA GLY A 366 -25.34 6.08 -6.12
C GLY A 366 -25.41 6.66 -7.53
N VAL A 367 -25.61 7.97 -7.62
CA VAL A 367 -25.44 8.75 -8.86
C VAL A 367 -23.97 9.19 -8.97
N ALA A 368 -23.45 9.38 -10.18
CA ALA A 368 -22.03 9.69 -10.44
C ALA A 368 -21.48 10.89 -9.65
N ASP A 369 -22.34 11.86 -9.32
CA ASP A 369 -21.97 13.06 -8.55
C ASP A 369 -21.87 12.82 -7.03
N GLY A 370 -22.21 11.62 -6.53
CA GLY A 370 -22.12 11.24 -5.12
C GLY A 370 -23.16 11.87 -4.17
N VAL A 371 -23.99 12.80 -4.66
CA VAL A 371 -24.98 13.55 -3.85
C VAL A 371 -26.19 12.69 -3.43
N ALA A 372 -26.59 11.74 -4.27
CA ALA A 372 -27.75 10.88 -4.05
C ALA A 372 -27.35 9.41 -3.98
N TYR A 373 -27.77 8.75 -2.91
CA TYR A 373 -27.40 7.38 -2.60
C TYR A 373 -28.56 6.65 -1.93
N PHE A 374 -28.80 5.40 -2.34
CA PHE A 374 -29.87 4.56 -1.82
C PHE A 374 -29.32 3.27 -1.20
N TRP A 375 -29.95 2.80 -0.12
CA TRP A 375 -29.74 1.46 0.41
C TRP A 375 -30.62 0.41 -0.27
N GLY A 376 -31.83 0.82 -0.66
CA GLY A 376 -32.75 -0.05 -1.38
C GLY A 376 -33.65 0.71 -2.35
N VAL A 377 -33.92 0.12 -3.51
CA VAL A 377 -34.85 0.63 -4.53
C VAL A 377 -35.73 -0.49 -5.05
N SER A 378 -36.90 -0.16 -5.59
CA SER A 378 -37.85 -1.15 -6.12
C SER A 378 -38.28 -0.84 -7.55
N ASN A 379 -38.52 -1.91 -8.32
CA ASN A 379 -39.07 -1.84 -9.67
C ASN A 379 -40.28 -2.76 -9.79
N ALA A 380 -41.41 -2.24 -10.27
CA ALA A 380 -42.59 -3.03 -10.54
C ALA A 380 -42.39 -3.85 -11.82
N ARG A 381 -42.76 -5.13 -11.82
CA ARG A 381 -42.70 -5.99 -13.00
C ARG A 381 -44.01 -5.84 -13.79
N GLU A 382 -43.91 -5.41 -15.04
CA GLU A 382 -45.05 -5.46 -15.96
C GLU A 382 -45.26 -6.90 -16.44
N GLU A 383 -46.29 -7.59 -15.93
CA GLU A 383 -46.72 -8.85 -16.53
C GLU A 383 -47.49 -8.59 -17.84
N LYS A 384 -47.14 -9.33 -18.89
CA LYS A 384 -47.86 -9.34 -20.17
C LYS A 384 -49.23 -10.01 -19.99
N GLY A 385 -50.19 -9.29 -19.42
CA GLY A 385 -51.52 -9.83 -19.16
C GLY A 385 -52.40 -9.04 -18.19
N GLY A 386 -52.38 -7.71 -18.23
CA GLY A 386 -53.30 -6.89 -17.42
C GLY A 386 -52.87 -6.73 -15.96
N ALA A 387 -53.11 -5.55 -15.43
CA ALA A 387 -52.60 -5.08 -14.14
C ALA A 387 -53.04 -5.97 -12.95
N THR A 388 -52.09 -6.69 -12.37
CA THR A 388 -52.12 -7.05 -10.94
C THR A 388 -50.90 -6.43 -10.26
N ASP A 389 -51.17 -5.58 -9.29
CA ASP A 389 -50.26 -4.64 -8.60
C ASP A 389 -49.25 -5.32 -7.65
N HIS A 390 -48.80 -6.54 -7.96
CA HIS A 390 -48.24 -7.45 -6.94
C HIS A 390 -46.88 -8.09 -7.29
N ALA A 391 -46.36 -7.92 -8.50
CA ALA A 391 -45.04 -8.45 -8.87
C ALA A 391 -43.95 -7.37 -8.77
N LEU A 392 -43.03 -7.49 -7.80
CA LEU A 392 -42.03 -6.46 -7.49
C LEU A 392 -40.61 -7.04 -7.42
N ASP A 393 -39.65 -6.32 -7.98
CA ASP A 393 -38.23 -6.54 -7.75
C ASP A 393 -37.70 -5.52 -6.73
N ILE A 394 -37.08 -6.00 -5.65
CA ILE A 394 -36.40 -5.16 -4.64
C ILE A 394 -34.90 -5.34 -4.80
N PHE A 395 -34.19 -4.22 -4.97
CA PHE A 395 -32.73 -4.18 -5.10
C PHE A 395 -32.14 -3.59 -3.82
N VAL A 396 -31.13 -4.25 -3.26
CA VAL A 396 -30.50 -3.89 -1.98
C VAL A 396 -28.99 -3.80 -2.14
N SER A 397 -28.37 -2.75 -1.57
CA SER A 397 -26.90 -2.60 -1.58
C SER A 397 -26.21 -3.67 -0.70
N LEU A 398 -24.97 -4.02 -1.03
CA LEU A 398 -24.12 -4.86 -0.18
C LEU A 398 -23.71 -4.19 1.15
N LYS A 399 -23.79 -2.86 1.25
CA LYS A 399 -23.40 -2.10 2.45
C LYS A 399 -24.59 -1.57 3.27
N VAL A 400 -25.73 -2.28 3.24
CA VAL A 400 -26.89 -1.87 4.05
C VAL A 400 -26.67 -2.20 5.54
N PRO A 401 -27.24 -1.40 6.47
CA PRO A 401 -27.06 -1.64 7.91
C PRO A 401 -27.67 -2.97 8.35
N ASN A 402 -28.88 -3.27 7.88
CA ASN A 402 -29.57 -4.52 8.12
C ASN A 402 -30.44 -4.84 6.89
N ASP A 403 -30.30 -6.05 6.36
CA ASP A 403 -30.99 -6.45 5.13
C ASP A 403 -32.52 -6.45 5.32
N ALA A 404 -33.02 -6.95 6.45
CA ALA A 404 -34.44 -7.12 6.70
C ALA A 404 -35.19 -5.80 6.87
N THR A 405 -34.64 -4.87 7.66
CA THR A 405 -35.23 -3.52 7.84
C THR A 405 -35.21 -2.73 6.55
N THR A 406 -34.12 -2.81 5.78
CA THR A 406 -34.01 -2.11 4.47
C THR A 406 -35.04 -2.62 3.45
N ILE A 407 -35.28 -3.94 3.42
CA ILE A 407 -36.30 -4.54 2.54
C ILE A 407 -37.70 -4.09 2.96
N LEU A 408 -38.01 -4.12 4.27
CA LEU A 408 -39.27 -3.62 4.81
C LEU A 408 -39.47 -2.15 4.46
N HIS A 409 -38.48 -1.29 4.70
CA HIS A 409 -38.55 0.14 4.36
C HIS A 409 -38.83 0.35 2.87
N THR A 410 -38.10 -0.36 2.00
CA THR A 410 -38.22 -0.23 0.54
C THR A 410 -39.61 -0.66 0.06
N TRP A 411 -40.18 -1.71 0.68
CA TRP A 411 -41.56 -2.14 0.43
C TRP A 411 -42.58 -1.10 0.86
N LEU A 412 -42.49 -0.59 2.10
CA LEU A 412 -43.38 0.45 2.61
C LEU A 412 -43.29 1.74 1.79
N ALA A 413 -42.09 2.05 1.29
CA ALA A 413 -41.84 3.17 0.40
C ALA A 413 -42.53 3.01 -0.97
N HIS A 414 -42.57 1.79 -1.50
CA HIS A 414 -43.28 1.49 -2.74
C HIS A 414 -44.79 1.76 -2.61
N HIS A 415 -45.37 1.41 -1.46
CA HIS A 415 -46.77 1.65 -1.14
C HIS A 415 -47.10 3.07 -0.65
N GLY A 416 -46.12 3.98 -0.65
CA GLY A 416 -46.38 5.42 -0.43
C GLY A 416 -46.55 5.84 1.02
N LEU A 417 -46.11 5.03 2.00
CA LEU A 417 -46.13 5.45 3.41
C LEU A 417 -45.19 6.65 3.64
N PRO A 418 -45.49 7.62 4.50
CA PRO A 418 -44.55 8.69 4.86
C PRO A 418 -43.24 8.17 5.45
N ARG A 419 -42.12 8.87 5.20
CA ARG A 419 -40.78 8.41 5.61
C ARG A 419 -40.65 8.19 7.12
N VAL A 420 -41.26 9.05 7.94
CA VAL A 420 -41.27 8.92 9.42
C VAL A 420 -41.89 7.60 9.86
N GLN A 421 -43.06 7.25 9.32
CA GLN A 421 -43.76 6.01 9.66
C GLN A 421 -42.98 4.77 9.25
N ARG A 422 -42.17 4.86 8.18
CA ARG A 422 -41.27 3.75 7.79
C ARG A 422 -40.22 3.50 8.86
N PHE A 423 -39.63 4.56 9.45
CA PHE A 423 -38.65 4.43 10.53
C PHE A 423 -39.30 3.97 11.85
N GLU A 424 -40.54 4.37 12.15
CA GLU A 424 -41.28 3.84 13.31
C GLU A 424 -41.48 2.32 13.19
N LEU A 425 -41.88 1.84 12.01
CA LEU A 425 -42.06 0.41 11.74
C LEU A 425 -40.74 -0.36 11.72
N GLU A 426 -39.63 0.25 11.27
CA GLU A 426 -38.30 -0.34 11.43
C GLU A 426 -37.93 -0.51 12.90
N HIS A 427 -38.17 0.50 13.73
CA HIS A 427 -37.87 0.45 15.15
C HIS A 427 -38.70 -0.63 15.87
N GLU A 428 -39.99 -0.74 15.53
CA GLU A 428 -40.85 -1.83 16.03
C GLU A 428 -40.36 -3.21 15.58
N PHE A 429 -39.92 -3.34 14.33
CA PHE A 429 -39.33 -4.58 13.81
C PHE A 429 -38.05 -4.97 14.55
N GLU A 430 -37.18 -4.01 14.81
CA GLU A 430 -35.93 -4.24 15.53
C GLU A 430 -36.21 -4.68 16.97
N ARG A 431 -37.15 -4.04 17.67
CA ARG A 431 -37.56 -4.43 19.03
C ARG A 431 -38.21 -5.81 19.07
N ALA A 432 -39.10 -6.12 18.11
CA ALA A 432 -39.77 -7.43 18.05
C ALA A 432 -38.80 -8.59 17.81
N ASN A 433 -37.64 -8.32 17.21
CA ASN A 433 -36.61 -9.32 16.91
C ASN A 433 -35.38 -9.23 17.83
N ASN A 434 -35.42 -8.42 18.90
CA ASN A 434 -34.29 -8.15 19.81
C ASN A 434 -33.00 -7.76 19.06
N LEU A 435 -33.13 -6.95 18.00
CA LEU A 435 -32.00 -6.49 17.19
C LEU A 435 -31.40 -5.18 17.71
N ASN A 436 -32.14 -4.43 18.54
CA ASN A 436 -31.76 -3.11 19.00
C ASN A 436 -32.37 -2.80 20.37
N ASP A 437 -31.53 -2.43 21.34
CA ASP A 437 -31.93 -2.02 22.69
C ASP A 437 -32.01 -0.48 22.86
N LYS A 438 -31.80 0.29 21.79
CA LYS A 438 -31.70 1.77 21.83
C LYS A 438 -32.94 2.49 21.28
N ASP A 439 -33.06 3.78 21.61
CA ASP A 439 -34.22 4.63 21.30
C ASP A 439 -34.40 5.03 19.82
N ILE A 440 -33.47 4.67 18.92
CA ILE A 440 -33.55 4.98 17.48
C ILE A 440 -33.25 3.75 16.59
N PRO A 441 -33.85 3.64 15.39
CA PRO A 441 -33.53 2.61 14.40
C PRO A 441 -32.04 2.49 14.08
N ILE A 442 -31.58 1.27 13.80
CA ILE A 442 -30.19 0.99 13.37
C ILE A 442 -29.87 1.76 12.08
N SER A 443 -30.84 1.89 11.17
CA SER A 443 -30.68 2.63 9.92
C SER A 443 -30.34 4.11 10.14
N LEU A 444 -30.97 4.78 11.11
CA LEU A 444 -30.69 6.17 11.45
C LEU A 444 -29.32 6.31 12.10
N LYS A 445 -28.98 5.38 13.01
CA LYS A 445 -27.68 5.34 13.68
C LYS A 445 -26.53 5.21 12.68
N THR A 446 -26.58 4.21 11.80
CA THR A 446 -25.58 4.01 10.74
C THR A 446 -25.60 5.14 9.71
N GLY A 447 -26.74 5.82 9.53
CA GLY A 447 -26.83 7.04 8.75
C GLY A 447 -25.97 8.16 9.34
N ILE A 448 -26.04 8.40 10.65
CA ILE A 448 -25.25 9.43 11.36
C ILE A 448 -23.77 9.06 11.41
N GLU A 449 -23.43 7.78 11.66
CA GLU A 449 -22.03 7.31 11.69
C GLU A 449 -21.29 7.55 10.36
N ARG A 450 -22.02 7.69 9.24
CA ARG A 450 -21.45 7.99 7.91
C ARG A 450 -21.35 9.48 7.59
N LEU A 451 -21.93 10.35 8.42
CA LEU A 451 -21.90 11.79 8.21
C LEU A 451 -20.52 12.37 8.54
N SER A 452 -20.08 13.35 7.77
CA SER A 452 -19.01 14.24 8.21
C SER A 452 -19.49 15.12 9.37
N HIS A 453 -18.56 15.61 10.19
CA HIS A 453 -18.88 16.53 11.30
C HIS A 453 -19.72 17.74 10.85
N ALA A 454 -19.47 18.26 9.65
CA ALA A 454 -20.23 19.38 9.09
C ALA A 454 -21.68 18.98 8.74
N GLU A 455 -21.88 17.79 8.17
CA GLU A 455 -23.22 17.30 7.85
C GLU A 455 -23.99 16.90 9.11
N THR A 456 -23.32 16.36 10.14
CA THR A 456 -23.93 16.09 11.46
C THR A 456 -24.38 17.38 12.13
N LEU A 457 -23.57 18.45 12.10
CA LEU A 457 -23.97 19.77 12.59
C LEU A 457 -25.16 20.34 11.79
N ASN A 458 -25.15 20.16 10.47
CA ASN A 458 -26.27 20.56 9.61
C ASN A 458 -27.54 19.77 9.99
N LEU A 459 -27.45 18.47 10.24
CA LEU A 459 -28.57 17.66 10.71
C LEU A 459 -29.14 18.18 12.04
N ILE A 460 -28.30 18.49 13.03
CA ILE A 460 -28.74 19.08 14.31
C ILE A 460 -29.46 20.41 14.07
N GLN A 461 -28.89 21.28 13.23
CA GLN A 461 -29.51 22.55 12.86
C GLN A 461 -30.87 22.33 12.20
N GLN A 462 -30.97 21.37 11.27
CA GLN A 462 -32.20 21.03 10.57
C GLN A 462 -33.30 20.55 11.52
N ILE A 463 -32.97 19.70 12.49
CA ILE A 463 -33.92 19.22 13.50
C ILE A 463 -34.43 20.40 14.33
N ARG A 464 -33.53 21.25 14.85
CA ARG A 464 -33.88 22.40 15.69
C ARG A 464 -34.72 23.46 14.96
N VAL A 465 -34.33 23.83 13.73
CA VAL A 465 -35.05 24.83 12.91
C VAL A 465 -36.43 24.32 12.48
N SER A 466 -36.59 23.02 12.30
CA SER A 466 -37.88 22.44 11.91
C SER A 466 -38.93 22.48 13.03
N GLN A 467 -38.49 22.61 14.30
CA GLN A 467 -39.35 22.60 15.48
C GLN A 467 -40.34 21.42 15.54
N LEU A 468 -39.99 20.30 14.88
CA LEU A 468 -40.81 19.10 14.85
C LEU A 468 -40.74 18.38 16.19
N ASN A 469 -41.89 18.16 16.81
CA ASN A 469 -42.00 17.33 18.00
C ASN A 469 -42.19 15.86 17.59
N HIS A 470 -41.11 15.08 17.63
CA HIS A 470 -41.14 13.65 17.34
C HIS A 470 -40.23 12.90 18.33
N PRO A 471 -40.59 11.68 18.81
CA PRO A 471 -39.79 10.92 19.78
C PRO A 471 -38.34 10.66 19.36
N PHE A 472 -38.06 10.61 18.06
CA PHE A 472 -36.71 10.42 17.54
C PHE A 472 -35.84 11.70 17.55
N CYS A 473 -36.41 12.91 17.66
CA CYS A 473 -35.64 14.15 17.55
C CYS A 473 -34.58 14.29 18.66
N ASP A 474 -34.96 14.13 19.92
CA ASP A 474 -34.03 14.28 21.05
C ASP A 474 -32.96 13.18 21.06
N PRO A 475 -33.29 11.88 20.87
CA PRO A 475 -32.29 10.83 20.72
C PRO A 475 -31.33 11.03 19.53
N LEU A 476 -31.82 11.57 18.39
CA LEU A 476 -30.95 11.89 17.25
C LEU A 476 -29.96 13.01 17.57
N ILE A 477 -30.43 14.07 18.25
CA ILE A 477 -29.56 15.16 18.70
C ILE A 477 -28.52 14.64 19.69
N GLU A 478 -28.92 13.80 20.65
CA GLU A 478 -28.00 13.25 21.64
C GLU A 478 -26.98 12.32 21.00
N TYR A 479 -27.40 11.44 20.08
CA TYR A 479 -26.48 10.57 19.35
C TYR A 479 -25.49 11.38 18.51
N ALA A 480 -25.98 12.42 17.80
CA ALA A 480 -25.14 13.32 17.04
C ALA A 480 -24.15 14.09 17.94
N ARG A 481 -24.56 14.48 19.16
CA ARG A 481 -23.70 15.12 20.15
C ARG A 481 -22.58 14.19 20.63
N VAL A 482 -22.91 12.94 20.96
CA VAL A 482 -21.93 11.90 21.32
C VAL A 482 -20.92 11.72 20.19
N THR A 483 -21.37 11.64 18.94
CA THR A 483 -20.46 11.52 17.79
C THR A 483 -19.57 12.76 17.58
N LEU A 484 -20.13 13.96 17.72
CA LEU A 484 -19.39 15.22 17.50
C LEU A 484 -18.40 15.55 18.61
N ILE A 485 -18.69 15.15 19.85
CA ILE A 485 -17.88 15.48 21.04
C ILE A 485 -17.07 14.27 21.46
N ASP A 486 -17.73 13.20 21.89
CA ASP A 486 -17.05 12.07 22.53
C ASP A 486 -16.25 11.27 21.51
N ASP A 487 -16.86 10.83 20.40
CA ASP A 487 -16.17 10.02 19.40
C ASP A 487 -15.03 10.80 18.74
N ALA A 488 -15.26 12.08 18.43
CA ALA A 488 -14.24 12.97 17.88
C ALA A 488 -13.08 13.21 18.86
N SER A 489 -13.36 13.39 20.15
CA SER A 489 -12.33 13.56 21.19
C SER A 489 -11.52 12.29 21.37
N ARG A 490 -12.17 11.12 21.38
CA ARG A 490 -11.49 9.82 21.43
C ARG A 490 -10.60 9.61 20.22
N PHE A 491 -11.12 9.82 19.02
CA PHE A 491 -10.35 9.73 17.78
C PHE A 491 -9.15 10.68 17.80
N ALA A 492 -9.36 11.94 18.20
CA ALA A 492 -8.29 12.92 18.30
C ALA A 492 -7.21 12.51 19.31
N TRP A 493 -7.60 11.94 20.46
CA TRP A 493 -6.68 11.41 21.46
C TRP A 493 -5.83 10.25 20.92
N TYR A 494 -6.47 9.20 20.39
CA TYR A 494 -5.76 8.04 19.86
C TYR A 494 -4.86 8.39 18.68
N HIS A 495 -5.35 9.26 17.79
CA HIS A 495 -4.57 9.75 16.67
C HIS A 495 -3.36 10.58 17.12
N LYS A 496 -3.56 11.51 18.06
CA LYS A 496 -2.49 12.37 18.59
C LYS A 496 -1.45 11.56 19.35
N SER A 497 -1.86 10.64 20.22
CA SER A 497 -0.94 9.81 21.00
C SER A 497 -0.10 8.91 20.09
N ALA A 498 -0.73 8.23 19.12
CA ALA A 498 0.00 7.40 18.16
C ALA A 498 0.95 8.23 17.29
N LEU A 499 0.48 9.35 16.74
CA LEU A 499 1.28 10.23 15.88
C LEU A 499 2.47 10.82 16.63
N SER A 500 2.23 11.40 17.81
CA SER A 500 3.27 12.06 18.59
C SER A 500 4.36 11.11 19.05
N THR A 501 3.98 9.87 19.35
CA THR A 501 4.95 8.86 19.79
C THR A 501 5.79 8.33 18.63
N LEU A 502 5.20 8.11 17.46
CA LEU A 502 5.94 7.63 16.28
C LEU A 502 6.81 8.72 15.64
N ALA A 503 6.40 9.99 15.76
CA ALA A 503 7.15 11.13 15.27
C ALA A 503 8.20 11.65 16.28
N ASP A 504 8.29 11.05 17.46
CA ASP A 504 9.09 11.51 18.60
C ASP A 504 8.88 13.00 18.95
N SER A 505 7.64 13.50 18.77
CA SER A 505 7.31 14.91 19.02
C SER A 505 6.79 15.20 20.43
N MET A 506 6.34 14.17 21.15
CA MET A 506 6.04 14.24 22.58
C MET A 506 6.75 13.07 23.29
N SER A 507 7.29 13.34 24.46
CA SER A 507 7.86 12.30 25.32
C SER A 507 6.76 11.41 25.90
N ILE A 508 7.11 10.17 26.24
CA ILE A 508 6.14 9.23 26.85
C ILE A 508 5.60 9.75 28.19
N ARG A 509 6.42 10.50 28.94
CA ARG A 509 6.04 11.17 30.18
C ARG A 509 4.89 12.17 29.95
N GLU A 510 5.00 13.00 28.91
CA GLU A 510 3.96 13.98 28.57
C GLU A 510 2.65 13.28 28.14
N ILE A 511 2.75 12.13 27.47
CA ILE A 511 1.57 11.33 27.09
C ILE A 511 0.86 10.76 28.31
N PHE A 512 1.61 10.19 29.26
CA PHE A 512 1.02 9.70 30.51
C PHE A 512 0.42 10.83 31.33
N GLN A 513 1.13 11.96 31.44
CA GLN A 513 0.61 13.13 32.11
C GLN A 513 -0.72 13.60 31.48
N ALA A 514 -0.78 13.75 30.16
CA ALA A 514 -2.00 14.15 29.47
C ALA A 514 -3.16 13.15 29.66
N ARG A 515 -2.88 11.84 29.73
CA ARG A 515 -3.92 10.82 29.98
C ARG A 515 -4.40 10.83 31.43
N LEU A 516 -3.51 11.01 32.40
CA LEU A 516 -3.87 11.14 33.82
C LEU A 516 -4.66 12.43 34.09
N GLU A 517 -4.28 13.55 33.46
CA GLU A 517 -5.03 14.81 33.52
C GLU A 517 -6.45 14.64 32.96
N HIS A 518 -6.63 13.83 31.91
CA HIS A 518 -7.95 13.50 31.39
C HIS A 518 -8.78 12.70 32.41
N PHE A 519 -8.20 11.71 33.07
CA PHE A 519 -8.89 10.96 34.13
C PHE A 519 -9.22 11.82 35.36
N ALA A 520 -8.33 12.74 35.74
CA ALA A 520 -8.58 13.71 36.79
C ALA A 520 -9.79 14.60 36.45
N ARG A 521 -9.83 15.21 35.25
CA ARG A 521 -10.98 16.01 34.79
C ARG A 521 -12.29 15.22 34.71
N ALA A 522 -12.21 13.92 34.48
CA ALA A 522 -13.36 13.04 34.44
C ALA A 522 -13.76 12.49 35.84
N GLY A 523 -13.15 13.00 36.92
CA GLY A 523 -13.59 12.81 38.30
C GLY A 523 -12.80 11.79 39.11
N ALA A 524 -11.60 11.38 38.68
CA ALA A 524 -10.78 10.43 39.44
C ALA A 524 -10.32 11.02 40.78
N ASN A 525 -10.26 10.18 41.83
CA ASN A 525 -9.69 10.57 43.13
C ASN A 525 -8.31 9.95 43.40
N PHE A 526 -8.05 8.79 42.81
CA PHE A 526 -6.80 8.07 42.94
C PHE A 526 -6.32 7.66 41.55
N LEU A 527 -5.02 7.82 41.28
CA LEU A 527 -4.40 7.50 39.99
C LEU A 527 -2.98 6.95 40.22
N PRO A 528 -2.45 6.13 39.31
CA PRO A 528 -1.03 5.78 39.31
C PRO A 528 -0.14 7.00 39.10
N THR A 529 1.10 6.95 39.61
CA THR A 529 2.07 8.03 39.42
C THR A 529 2.67 8.00 38.02
N VAL A 530 2.99 9.18 37.48
CA VAL A 530 3.66 9.29 36.17
C VAL A 530 5.01 8.55 36.18
N ASP A 531 5.76 8.63 37.29
CA ASP A 531 7.05 7.93 37.42
C ASP A 531 6.90 6.41 37.43
N GLY A 532 5.85 5.88 38.10
CA GLY A 532 5.51 4.46 38.05
C GLY A 532 5.19 3.98 36.63
N LEU A 533 4.40 4.76 35.88
CA LEU A 533 4.06 4.44 34.49
C LEU A 533 5.27 4.49 33.54
N VAL A 534 6.19 5.44 33.74
CA VAL A 534 7.45 5.50 32.97
C VAL A 534 8.32 4.29 33.27
N ALA A 535 8.47 3.90 34.54
CA ALA A 535 9.23 2.71 34.93
C ALA A 535 8.63 1.43 34.33
N LEU A 536 7.30 1.32 34.34
CA LEU A 536 6.57 0.21 33.70
C LEU A 536 6.81 0.19 32.18
N TYR A 537 6.74 1.35 31.51
CA TYR A 537 7.01 1.47 30.08
C TYR A 537 8.42 1.00 29.72
N GLU A 538 9.45 1.48 30.43
CA GLU A 538 10.86 1.11 30.18
C GLU A 538 11.08 -0.39 30.40
N HIS A 539 10.41 -0.98 31.38
CA HIS A 539 10.52 -2.42 31.65
C HIS A 539 9.84 -3.27 30.56
N ILE A 540 8.65 -2.88 30.12
CA ILE A 540 7.94 -3.58 29.04
C ILE A 540 8.69 -3.41 27.71
N GLU A 541 9.33 -2.26 27.46
CA GLU A 541 10.15 -2.03 26.27
C GLU A 541 11.25 -3.09 26.13
N VAL A 542 11.98 -3.36 27.21
CA VAL A 542 13.01 -4.41 27.25
C VAL A 542 12.39 -5.79 27.00
N ILE A 543 11.27 -6.13 27.66
CA ILE A 543 10.61 -7.42 27.49
C ILE A 543 10.14 -7.62 26.04
N VAL A 544 9.56 -6.58 25.43
CA VAL A 544 9.08 -6.64 24.04
C VAL A 544 10.25 -6.83 23.09
N GLU A 545 11.31 -6.03 23.23
CA GLU A 545 12.50 -6.15 22.36
C GLU A 545 13.17 -7.52 22.49
N GLU A 546 13.36 -8.04 23.72
CA GLU A 546 13.95 -9.35 23.98
C GLU A 546 13.07 -10.50 23.45
N SER A 547 11.76 -10.41 23.66
CA SER A 547 10.80 -11.38 23.15
C SER A 547 10.86 -11.46 21.62
N LEU A 548 10.93 -10.31 20.96
CA LEU A 548 11.08 -10.24 19.50
C LEU A 548 12.43 -10.79 19.05
N PHE A 549 13.53 -10.39 19.70
CA PHE A 549 14.90 -10.80 19.35
C PHE A 549 15.09 -12.32 19.44
N PHE A 550 14.76 -12.92 20.60
CA PHE A 550 14.92 -14.36 20.87
C PHE A 550 13.80 -15.23 20.29
N GLY A 551 12.79 -14.59 19.69
CA GLY A 551 11.63 -15.27 19.15
C GLY A 551 10.74 -15.94 20.19
N ASN A 552 10.71 -15.41 21.42
CA ASN A 552 9.85 -15.89 22.48
C ASN A 552 8.50 -15.19 22.43
N ARG A 553 7.45 -15.92 22.03
CA ARG A 553 6.08 -15.38 21.96
C ARG A 553 5.36 -15.37 23.31
N GLU A 554 5.85 -16.13 24.29
CA GLU A 554 5.14 -16.36 25.55
C GLU A 554 4.90 -15.06 26.34
N PRO A 555 5.90 -14.19 26.60
CA PRO A 555 5.67 -12.94 27.33
C PRO A 555 4.66 -12.02 26.63
N LEU A 556 4.77 -11.92 25.30
CA LEU A 556 3.86 -11.10 24.48
C LEU A 556 2.43 -11.65 24.53
N ASN A 557 2.26 -12.97 24.49
CA ASN A 557 0.95 -13.62 24.57
C ASN A 557 0.33 -13.45 25.96
N VAL A 558 1.11 -13.50 27.04
CA VAL A 558 0.62 -13.24 28.40
C VAL A 558 0.04 -11.83 28.51
N MET A 559 0.77 -10.82 28.03
CA MET A 559 0.29 -9.43 28.00
C MET A 559 -0.94 -9.25 27.09
N THR A 560 -0.97 -9.94 25.95
CA THR A 560 -2.10 -9.92 25.01
C THR A 560 -3.35 -10.51 25.66
N ASN A 561 -3.22 -11.69 26.29
CA ASN A 561 -4.34 -12.39 26.91
C ASN A 561 -4.91 -11.61 28.10
N ALA A 562 -4.04 -10.99 28.91
CA ALA A 562 -4.49 -10.12 30.00
C ALA A 562 -5.36 -8.95 29.51
N LEU A 563 -5.00 -8.36 28.36
CA LEU A 563 -5.80 -7.30 27.75
C LEU A 563 -7.08 -7.82 27.08
N LEU A 564 -7.05 -9.01 26.46
CA LEU A 564 -8.26 -9.64 25.93
C LEU A 564 -9.26 -9.95 27.06
N GLU A 565 -8.80 -10.51 28.18
CA GLU A 565 -9.63 -10.72 29.36
C GLU A 565 -10.26 -9.41 29.89
N ALA A 566 -9.55 -8.28 29.78
CA ALA A 566 -10.09 -6.99 30.19
C ALA A 566 -11.07 -6.37 29.16
N TRP A 567 -10.81 -6.48 27.86
CA TRP A 567 -11.50 -5.70 26.81
C TRP A 567 -12.48 -6.50 25.95
N ASP A 568 -12.28 -7.80 25.75
CA ASP A 568 -13.09 -8.62 24.86
C ASP A 568 -14.32 -9.20 25.60
N PRO A 569 -15.55 -8.84 25.17
CA PRO A 569 -16.78 -9.34 25.78
C PRO A 569 -16.92 -10.87 25.77
N GLU A 570 -16.41 -11.54 24.72
CA GLU A 570 -16.59 -12.98 24.57
C GLU A 570 -15.76 -13.80 25.56
N THR A 571 -14.54 -13.33 25.88
CA THR A 571 -13.61 -14.05 26.76
C THR A 571 -13.87 -13.83 28.25
N SER A 572 -14.41 -12.67 28.64
CA SER A 572 -14.66 -12.31 30.04
C SER A 572 -16.12 -12.46 30.48
N GLY A 573 -16.98 -12.95 29.57
CA GLY A 573 -18.43 -13.14 29.78
C GLY A 573 -19.22 -11.85 29.60
N ASP A 574 -20.48 -11.99 29.17
CA ASP A 574 -21.43 -10.90 28.85
C ASP A 574 -21.88 -10.03 30.07
N GLY A 575 -21.12 -10.04 31.17
CA GLY A 575 -21.51 -9.42 32.45
C GLY A 575 -20.91 -8.05 32.76
N TYR A 576 -19.89 -7.60 32.02
CA TYR A 576 -19.14 -6.38 32.35
C TYR A 576 -19.29 -5.27 31.30
N SER A 577 -19.81 -4.12 31.71
CA SER A 577 -19.96 -2.92 30.87
C SER A 577 -18.73 -1.99 30.92
N TYR A 578 -17.88 -2.16 31.93
CA TYR A 578 -16.76 -1.27 32.23
C TYR A 578 -15.42 -1.98 32.37
N VAL A 579 -14.34 -1.23 32.17
CA VAL A 579 -12.95 -1.66 32.42
C VAL A 579 -12.24 -0.70 33.38
N ASP A 580 -11.22 -1.16 34.10
CA ASP A 580 -10.45 -0.30 35.00
C ASP A 580 -9.47 0.66 34.28
N VAL A 581 -9.05 1.71 34.99
CA VAL A 581 -8.06 2.69 34.51
C VAL A 581 -6.73 2.02 34.18
N ASN A 582 -6.34 1.01 34.94
CA ASN A 582 -5.08 0.29 34.76
C ASN A 582 -5.06 -0.52 33.45
N ALA A 583 -6.17 -1.12 33.01
CA ALA A 583 -6.25 -1.78 31.70
C ALA A 583 -6.08 -0.79 30.53
N ASP A 584 -6.64 0.43 30.63
CA ASP A 584 -6.43 1.47 29.60
C ASP A 584 -4.97 1.93 29.54
N LEU A 585 -4.37 2.24 30.70
CA LEU A 585 -2.97 2.66 30.78
C LEU A 585 -2.02 1.56 30.29
N PHE A 586 -2.29 0.30 30.65
CA PHE A 586 -1.50 -0.84 30.17
C PHE A 586 -1.66 -1.06 28.66
N ALA A 587 -2.88 -0.94 28.11
CA ALA A 587 -3.14 -0.99 26.67
C ALA A 587 -2.37 0.12 25.93
N LEU A 588 -2.40 1.35 26.47
CA LEU A 588 -1.65 2.49 25.93
C LEU A 588 -0.14 2.18 25.85
N ILE A 589 0.45 1.65 26.92
CA ILE A 589 1.88 1.26 26.94
C ILE A 589 2.16 0.17 25.91
N PHE A 590 1.39 -0.92 25.95
CA PHE A 590 1.63 -2.11 25.13
C PHE A 590 1.50 -1.80 23.62
N PHE A 591 0.44 -1.11 23.20
CA PHE A 591 0.25 -0.74 21.80
C PHE A 591 1.27 0.30 21.33
N THR A 592 1.69 1.22 22.20
CA THR A 592 2.73 2.19 21.86
C THR A 592 4.05 1.49 21.54
N LEU A 593 4.45 0.52 22.36
CA LEU A 593 5.68 -0.26 22.17
C LEU A 593 5.61 -1.17 20.94
N LEU A 594 4.49 -1.88 20.75
CA LEU A 594 4.30 -2.71 19.56
C LEU A 594 4.28 -1.89 18.26
N ARG A 595 3.64 -0.71 18.25
CA ARG A 595 3.67 0.19 17.10
C ARG A 595 5.07 0.73 16.83
N LYS A 596 5.85 1.08 17.86
CA LYS A 596 7.27 1.45 17.68
C LYS A 596 8.07 0.32 17.05
N ALA A 597 7.96 -0.91 17.58
CA ALA A 597 8.66 -2.07 17.03
C ALA A 597 8.22 -2.38 15.58
N ALA A 598 6.91 -2.30 15.29
CA ALA A 598 6.37 -2.48 13.95
C ALA A 598 6.80 -1.36 12.98
N PHE A 599 6.93 -0.13 13.46
CA PHE A 599 7.41 1.00 12.68
C PHE A 599 8.85 0.77 12.19
N GLU A 600 9.72 0.20 13.01
CA GLU A 600 11.10 -0.14 12.59
C GLU A 600 11.11 -1.14 11.42
N ASP A 601 10.23 -2.15 11.44
CA ASP A 601 10.08 -3.09 10.31
C ASP A 601 9.66 -2.37 9.02
N VAL A 602 8.68 -1.46 9.12
CA VAL A 602 8.16 -0.68 7.98
C VAL A 602 9.20 0.29 7.45
N TYR A 603 9.86 1.04 8.34
CA TYR A 603 10.89 2.01 8.00
C TYR A 603 12.04 1.34 7.25
N VAL A 604 12.52 0.20 7.74
CA VAL A 604 13.63 -0.52 7.14
C VAL A 604 13.25 -1.05 5.76
N GLU A 605 12.11 -1.73 5.63
CA GLU A 605 11.66 -2.30 4.34
C GLU A 605 11.35 -1.21 3.30
N ALA A 606 10.65 -0.14 3.69
CA ALA A 606 10.30 0.95 2.77
C ALA A 606 11.55 1.65 2.20
N THR A 607 12.58 1.84 3.03
CA THR A 607 13.84 2.47 2.62
C THR A 607 14.79 1.52 1.88
N ASP A 608 14.63 0.20 2.02
CA ASP A 608 15.34 -0.79 1.18
C ASP A 608 14.75 -0.91 -0.22
N ARG A 609 13.42 -0.78 -0.32
CA ARG A 609 12.68 -0.74 -1.58
C ARG A 609 12.87 0.60 -2.30
N CYS A 610 12.97 1.69 -1.54
CA CYS A 610 13.31 3.01 -2.03
C CYS A 610 14.41 3.68 -1.17
N PRO A 611 15.68 3.51 -1.56
CA PRO A 611 16.82 4.17 -0.91
C PRO A 611 16.90 5.69 -1.14
N PHE A 612 16.01 6.28 -1.94
CA PHE A 612 16.03 7.71 -2.19
C PHE A 612 14.64 8.27 -2.57
N PHE A 613 13.99 8.94 -1.62
CA PHE A 613 12.71 9.63 -1.86
C PHE A 613 12.96 10.97 -2.57
N LEU A 614 12.37 11.18 -3.76
CA LEU A 614 12.56 12.34 -4.64
C LEU A 614 11.79 13.59 -4.14
N SER A 615 12.07 14.01 -2.91
CA SER A 615 11.58 15.24 -2.24
C SER A 615 10.13 15.28 -1.73
N LEU A 616 9.33 14.21 -1.89
CA LEU A 616 7.95 14.14 -1.41
C LEU A 616 7.75 13.04 -0.36
N PRO A 617 7.13 13.33 0.80
CA PRO A 617 6.81 12.32 1.82
C PRO A 617 5.79 11.29 1.34
N ASP A 618 4.99 11.62 0.33
CA ASP A 618 3.99 10.71 -0.23
C ASP A 618 4.61 9.46 -0.86
N GLN A 619 5.85 9.54 -1.38
CA GLN A 619 6.56 8.36 -1.88
C GLN A 619 6.86 7.36 -0.76
N ALA A 620 7.25 7.85 0.42
CA ALA A 620 7.47 6.99 1.58
C ALA A 620 6.16 6.34 2.05
N ALA A 621 5.04 7.07 2.01
CA ALA A 621 3.71 6.54 2.32
C ALA A 621 3.33 5.40 1.36
N VAL A 622 3.45 5.63 0.05
CA VAL A 622 3.11 4.62 -0.99
C VAL A 622 3.95 3.36 -0.83
N PHE A 623 5.26 3.48 -0.57
CA PHE A 623 6.13 2.32 -0.41
C PHE A 623 5.84 1.53 0.86
N SER A 624 5.54 2.22 1.96
CA SER A 624 5.11 1.59 3.20
C SER A 624 3.81 0.80 2.99
N GLU A 625 2.84 1.41 2.29
CA GLU A 625 1.54 0.77 2.02
C GLU A 625 1.63 -0.41 1.04
N LEU A 626 2.38 -0.26 -0.05
CA LEU A 626 2.46 -1.27 -1.10
C LEU A 626 3.23 -2.51 -0.67
N TRP A 627 4.34 -2.34 0.07
CA TRP A 627 5.28 -3.43 0.35
C TRP A 627 5.19 -4.01 1.75
N VAL A 628 4.56 -3.30 2.69
CA VAL A 628 4.50 -3.74 4.10
C VAL A 628 3.07 -3.84 4.60
N LEU A 629 2.28 -2.76 4.49
CA LEU A 629 1.01 -2.64 5.22
C LEU A 629 -0.21 -3.17 4.46
N GLY A 630 -0.20 -3.19 3.13
CA GLY A 630 -1.31 -3.69 2.34
C GLY A 630 -2.56 -2.81 2.35
N SER A 631 -2.41 -1.47 2.39
CA SER A 631 -3.51 -0.49 2.45
C SER A 631 -4.30 -0.50 3.76
N GLN A 632 -3.62 -0.72 4.89
CA GLN A 632 -4.23 -0.85 6.22
C GLN A 632 -3.46 -0.09 7.31
N CYS A 633 -2.76 0.99 6.96
CA CYS A 633 -1.97 1.79 7.93
C CYS A 633 -2.79 2.25 9.15
N GLU A 634 -4.02 2.70 8.94
CA GLU A 634 -4.88 3.18 10.02
C GLU A 634 -5.23 2.07 11.02
N ILE A 635 -5.47 0.85 10.54
CA ILE A 635 -5.76 -0.29 11.41
C ILE A 635 -4.57 -0.59 12.31
N TYR A 636 -3.35 -0.60 11.78
CA TYR A 636 -2.17 -1.01 12.57
C TYR A 636 -1.60 0.13 13.44
N PHE A 637 -1.52 1.35 12.89
CA PHE A 637 -0.83 2.45 13.57
C PHE A 637 -1.77 3.52 14.13
N GLY A 638 -3.07 3.52 13.80
CA GLY A 638 -4.00 4.57 14.21
C GLY A 638 -3.73 5.94 13.55
N ILE A 639 -2.90 5.98 12.50
CA ILE A 639 -2.55 7.19 11.76
C ILE A 639 -2.77 7.01 10.26
N LEU A 640 -2.98 8.13 9.57
CA LEU A 640 -3.15 8.15 8.13
C LEU A 640 -1.81 7.81 7.42
N PRO A 641 -1.85 7.18 6.23
CA PRO A 641 -0.64 6.81 5.47
C PRO A 641 0.28 8.01 5.19
N ARG A 642 -0.31 9.19 4.93
CA ARG A 642 0.43 10.44 4.70
C ARG A 642 1.27 10.85 5.92
N ALA A 643 0.74 10.66 7.13
CA ALA A 643 1.44 10.97 8.36
C ALA A 643 2.62 10.02 8.58
N LEU A 644 2.40 8.71 8.39
CA LEU A 644 3.46 7.71 8.43
C LEU A 644 4.58 8.02 7.41
N GLY A 645 4.21 8.32 6.16
CA GLY A 645 5.17 8.68 5.11
C GLY A 645 5.99 9.93 5.45
N ALA A 646 5.38 10.92 6.10
CA ALA A 646 6.10 12.10 6.57
C ALA A 646 7.14 11.77 7.66
N ILE A 647 6.83 10.87 8.59
CA ILE A 647 7.77 10.41 9.63
C ILE A 647 8.94 9.66 8.98
N VAL A 648 8.65 8.66 8.14
CA VAL A 648 9.67 7.87 7.42
C VAL A 648 10.58 8.78 6.60
N TYR A 649 9.99 9.70 5.84
CA TYR A 649 10.74 10.64 5.01
C TYR A 649 11.68 11.54 5.82
N ARG A 650 11.19 12.12 6.94
CA ARG A 650 12.01 13.00 7.80
C ARG A 650 13.15 12.22 8.45
N ARG A 651 12.86 11.07 9.04
CA ARG A 651 13.86 10.22 9.70
C ARG A 651 14.93 9.73 8.71
N TYR A 652 14.52 9.29 7.52
CA TYR A 652 15.47 8.80 6.54
C TYR A 652 16.30 9.93 5.92
N ARG A 653 15.72 11.12 5.74
CA ARG A 653 16.47 12.30 5.29
C ARG A 653 17.52 12.75 6.32
N ALA A 654 17.22 12.64 7.62
CA ALA A 654 18.20 12.89 8.67
C ALA A 654 19.34 11.86 8.63
N PHE A 655 19.01 10.56 8.52
CA PHE A 655 19.98 9.47 8.36
C PHE A 655 20.91 9.68 7.15
N LEU A 656 20.37 10.04 5.98
CA LEU A 656 21.18 10.35 4.80
C LEU A 656 21.95 11.67 4.93
N GLY A 657 21.54 12.58 5.81
CA GLY A 657 22.27 13.81 6.11
C GLY A 657 23.57 13.56 6.86
N GLU A 658 23.61 12.54 7.73
CA GLU A 658 24.80 12.13 8.48
C GLU A 658 25.85 11.45 7.59
N ALA A 659 25.40 10.64 6.64
CA ALA A 659 26.26 9.94 5.68
C ALA A 659 25.71 10.10 4.24
N PRO A 660 25.95 11.26 3.59
CA PRO A 660 25.39 11.52 2.28
C PRO A 660 25.94 10.53 1.24
N PRO A 661 25.08 9.99 0.35
CA PRO A 661 25.52 9.11 -0.71
C PRO A 661 26.50 9.85 -1.63
N SER A 662 27.59 9.20 -2.00
CA SER A 662 28.58 9.75 -2.93
C SER A 662 27.97 9.98 -4.33
N GLY A 663 28.55 10.88 -5.13
CA GLY A 663 28.08 11.11 -6.52
C GLY A 663 28.09 9.83 -7.39
N ASP A 664 28.95 8.88 -7.06
CA ASP A 664 29.06 7.56 -7.72
C ASP A 664 28.05 6.53 -7.21
N SER A 665 27.21 6.91 -6.23
CA SER A 665 26.16 6.08 -5.64
C SER A 665 24.97 5.84 -6.58
N ARG A 666 25.02 6.33 -7.82
CA ARG A 666 24.08 5.96 -8.89
C ARG A 666 24.85 5.65 -10.15
N LYS A 667 24.81 4.39 -10.60
CA LYS A 667 25.32 3.99 -11.92
C LYS A 667 24.14 3.86 -12.89
N ASN A 668 24.13 4.68 -13.94
CA ASN A 668 23.15 4.60 -15.04
C ASN A 668 21.67 4.72 -14.56
N ASN A 669 20.75 4.04 -15.25
CA ASN A 669 19.32 3.96 -14.94
C ASN A 669 18.99 2.74 -14.03
N GLU A 670 19.87 2.39 -13.10
CA GLU A 670 19.63 1.26 -12.21
C GLU A 670 18.41 1.48 -11.29
N VAL A 671 17.70 0.39 -11.02
CA VAL A 671 16.63 0.34 -10.03
C VAL A 671 17.27 0.38 -8.64
N MET A 672 17.06 1.48 -7.91
CA MET A 672 17.59 1.60 -6.56
C MET A 672 16.75 0.77 -5.60
N THR A 673 17.23 -0.43 -5.29
CA THR A 673 16.66 -1.29 -4.25
C THR A 673 17.69 -2.29 -3.74
N MET A 674 17.58 -2.68 -2.48
CA MET A 674 18.36 -3.79 -1.90
C MET A 674 18.04 -5.15 -2.52
N TYR A 675 16.87 -5.30 -3.14
CA TYR A 675 16.37 -6.55 -3.71
C TYR A 675 16.68 -6.67 -5.22
N SER A 676 17.73 -6.00 -5.69
CA SER A 676 18.16 -6.10 -7.07
C SER A 676 19.13 -7.26 -7.23
N THR A 677 18.71 -8.31 -7.92
CA THR A 677 19.64 -9.24 -8.57
C THR A 677 20.15 -8.54 -9.82
N GLY A 678 21.28 -7.82 -9.69
CA GLY A 678 21.78 -6.95 -10.75
C GLY A 678 21.88 -7.66 -12.10
N ASP A 679 21.44 -6.97 -13.17
CA ASP A 679 21.73 -7.35 -14.55
C ASP A 679 23.25 -7.46 -14.72
N VAL A 680 23.72 -8.65 -15.10
CA VAL A 680 25.14 -8.97 -15.27
C VAL A 680 25.74 -8.04 -16.32
N GLN A 681 26.54 -7.06 -15.90
CA GLN A 681 27.54 -6.47 -16.77
C GLN A 681 28.80 -7.33 -16.68
N PRO A 682 29.27 -7.93 -17.80
CA PRO A 682 30.53 -8.66 -17.78
C PRO A 682 31.66 -7.72 -17.35
N ILE A 683 32.31 -8.09 -16.25
CA ILE A 683 33.54 -7.44 -15.78
C ILE A 683 34.60 -7.72 -16.85
N ASN A 684 35.02 -6.64 -17.52
CA ASN A 684 35.80 -6.59 -18.76
C ASN A 684 34.95 -6.79 -20.02
N PRO A 685 34.52 -5.71 -20.72
CA PRO A 685 34.48 -5.84 -22.18
C PRO A 685 35.88 -6.30 -22.58
N PRO A 686 36.04 -7.39 -23.36
CA PRO A 686 37.35 -7.74 -23.86
C PRO A 686 37.92 -6.46 -24.46
N LYS A 687 39.08 -6.01 -23.94
CA LYS A 687 39.88 -5.00 -24.62
C LYS A 687 39.84 -5.39 -26.08
N LYS A 688 39.49 -4.46 -26.96
CA LYS A 688 39.61 -4.63 -28.41
C LYS A 688 41.10 -4.80 -28.75
N GLU A 689 41.71 -5.87 -28.29
CA GLU A 689 42.88 -6.44 -28.91
C GLU A 689 42.39 -6.91 -30.26
N ARG A 690 42.89 -6.20 -31.26
CA ARG A 690 42.86 -6.62 -32.65
C ARG A 690 43.53 -7.99 -32.71
N GLN A 691 42.78 -9.06 -32.47
CA GLN A 691 43.08 -10.35 -33.06
C GLN A 691 42.89 -10.18 -34.57
N ARG A 692 43.97 -9.74 -35.21
CA ARG A 692 44.31 -10.25 -36.53
C ARG A 692 44.59 -11.72 -36.30
N ASP A 693 43.66 -12.58 -36.68
CA ASP A 693 44.02 -13.85 -37.27
C ASP A 693 42.90 -14.38 -38.18
N GLY A 694 43.36 -15.13 -39.16
CA GLY A 694 42.73 -15.44 -40.44
C GLY A 694 41.38 -16.15 -40.38
N SER A 695 40.62 -15.88 -41.45
CA SER A 695 39.61 -16.75 -42.06
C SER A 695 38.34 -17.05 -41.26
N THR A 696 37.25 -16.33 -41.58
CA THR A 696 36.18 -16.83 -42.48
C THR A 696 35.15 -15.72 -42.65
N ASN A 697 34.90 -15.32 -43.89
CA ASN A 697 33.84 -14.36 -44.23
C ASN A 697 32.47 -15.03 -44.07
N ALA A 698 31.94 -15.07 -42.85
CA ALA A 698 30.53 -15.35 -42.62
C ALA A 698 29.71 -14.13 -43.10
N LYS A 699 29.09 -14.27 -44.27
CA LYS A 699 28.15 -13.27 -44.81
C LYS A 699 26.91 -13.23 -43.92
N LEU A 700 26.81 -12.19 -43.09
CA LEU A 700 25.58 -11.85 -42.33
C LEU A 700 24.37 -11.85 -43.26
N THR A 701 23.35 -12.61 -42.87
CA THR A 701 22.10 -12.83 -43.61
C THR A 701 21.22 -11.57 -43.59
N GLY A 702 20.36 -11.38 -44.60
CA GLY A 702 19.55 -10.16 -44.76
C GLY A 702 18.61 -9.87 -43.57
N THR A 703 18.15 -10.92 -42.88
CA THR A 703 17.34 -10.85 -41.66
C THR A 703 18.14 -10.33 -40.47
N GLU A 704 19.36 -10.82 -40.26
CA GLU A 704 20.25 -10.37 -39.18
C GLU A 704 20.67 -8.91 -39.38
N LYS A 705 20.83 -8.45 -40.63
CA LYS A 705 21.06 -7.02 -40.92
C LYS A 705 19.86 -6.16 -40.58
N ILE A 706 18.64 -6.62 -40.88
CA ILE A 706 17.40 -5.92 -40.52
C ILE A 706 17.23 -5.88 -39.01
N GLU A 707 17.59 -6.95 -38.31
CA GLU A 707 17.54 -7.04 -36.86
C GLU A 707 18.59 -6.13 -36.19
N LEU A 708 19.80 -6.07 -36.75
CA LEU A 708 20.84 -5.11 -36.36
C LEU A 708 20.43 -3.66 -36.64
N TRP A 709 19.76 -3.42 -37.77
CA TRP A 709 19.20 -2.11 -38.10
C TRP A 709 18.05 -1.73 -37.16
N ARG A 710 17.15 -2.68 -36.84
CA ARG A 710 16.05 -2.49 -35.89
C ARG A 710 16.61 -2.19 -34.51
N LYS A 711 17.61 -2.96 -34.05
CA LYS A 711 18.32 -2.78 -32.78
C LYS A 711 19.01 -1.42 -32.71
N ARG A 712 19.72 -1.03 -33.78
CA ARG A 712 20.33 0.31 -33.93
C ARG A 712 19.31 1.44 -33.98
N PHE A 713 18.14 1.25 -34.59
CA PHE A 713 17.05 2.22 -34.58
C PHE A 713 16.39 2.36 -33.20
N THR A 714 16.25 1.26 -32.44
CA THR A 714 15.83 1.32 -31.03
C THR A 714 16.86 2.00 -30.13
N GLU A 715 18.16 1.75 -30.35
CA GLU A 715 19.26 2.38 -29.61
C GLU A 715 19.40 3.88 -29.94
N LEU A 716 19.19 4.28 -31.21
CA LEU A 716 19.11 5.69 -31.65
C LEU A 716 17.85 6.40 -31.14
N GLY A 717 16.78 5.65 -30.83
CA GLY A 717 15.48 6.17 -30.42
C GLY A 717 15.49 7.00 -29.13
N ALA A 718 16.47 6.83 -28.24
CA ALA A 718 16.56 7.62 -27.01
C ALA A 718 16.95 9.09 -27.25
N MET A 719 17.81 9.36 -28.24
CA MET A 719 18.23 10.72 -28.64
C MET A 719 17.41 11.25 -29.84
N SER A 720 16.75 10.38 -30.61
CA SER A 720 16.07 10.78 -31.85
C SER A 720 14.66 11.35 -31.66
N ILE A 721 13.96 11.14 -30.54
CA ILE A 721 12.53 11.52 -30.42
C ILE A 721 12.33 13.03 -30.30
N PHE A 722 13.26 13.73 -29.66
CA PHE A 722 13.23 15.20 -29.56
C PHE A 722 13.88 15.87 -30.78
N CYS A 723 15.03 15.37 -31.24
CA CYS A 723 15.83 16.05 -32.26
C CYS A 723 15.36 15.79 -33.70
N LEU A 724 14.80 14.61 -33.98
CA LEU A 724 14.53 14.21 -35.36
C LEU A 724 13.34 14.95 -35.99
N PRO A 725 12.19 15.18 -35.30
CA PRO A 725 11.14 16.08 -35.78
C PRO A 725 11.65 17.48 -36.15
N ALA A 726 12.53 18.06 -35.32
CA ALA A 726 13.13 19.37 -35.55
C ALA A 726 14.09 19.36 -36.74
N ILE A 727 14.89 18.30 -36.91
CA ILE A 727 15.77 18.13 -38.07
C ILE A 727 14.95 18.04 -39.36
N ILE A 728 13.86 17.26 -39.37
CA ILE A 728 12.97 17.16 -40.53
C ILE A 728 12.36 18.53 -40.86
N ASP A 729 11.89 19.26 -39.84
CA ASP A 729 11.34 20.61 -39.99
C ASP A 729 12.35 21.59 -40.59
N VAL A 730 13.58 21.63 -40.08
CA VAL A 730 14.66 22.49 -40.59
C VAL A 730 15.05 22.13 -42.02
N ILE A 731 15.19 20.83 -42.33
CA ILE A 731 15.51 20.38 -43.70
C ILE A 731 14.40 20.83 -44.67
N LEU A 732 13.14 20.56 -44.33
CA LEU A 732 12.00 20.93 -45.16
C LEU A 732 11.87 22.45 -45.33
N LEU A 733 12.09 23.23 -44.27
CA LEU A 733 12.04 24.68 -44.32
C LEU A 733 13.21 25.29 -45.11
N THR A 734 14.40 24.67 -45.05
CA THR A 734 15.60 25.12 -45.77
C THR A 734 15.55 24.82 -47.27
N PHE A 735 15.11 23.61 -47.66
CA PHE A 735 15.15 23.18 -49.07
C PHE A 735 13.85 23.46 -49.82
N VAL A 736 12.69 23.44 -49.15
CA VAL A 736 11.35 23.56 -49.77
C VAL A 736 10.66 24.87 -49.37
N GLY A 737 11.14 25.57 -48.34
CA GLY A 737 10.47 26.75 -47.78
C GLY A 737 9.19 26.41 -46.98
N ARG A 738 8.89 25.11 -46.80
CA ARG A 738 7.69 24.60 -46.12
C ARG A 738 8.09 23.57 -45.08
N GLY A 739 8.11 23.96 -43.80
CA GLY A 739 8.39 23.07 -42.69
C GLY A 739 7.19 22.22 -42.28
N VAL A 740 7.39 21.43 -41.24
CA VAL A 740 6.40 20.58 -40.56
C VAL A 740 5.46 21.42 -39.69
N PHE A 741 6.01 22.42 -38.98
CA PHE A 741 5.23 23.26 -38.05
C PHE A 741 4.78 24.60 -38.64
N MET A 742 5.57 25.16 -39.56
CA MET A 742 5.28 26.44 -40.22
C MET A 742 5.91 26.50 -41.62
N THR A 743 5.52 27.50 -42.42
CA THR A 743 6.10 27.75 -43.75
C THR A 743 6.59 29.18 -43.87
N ALA A 744 7.68 29.38 -44.63
CA ALA A 744 8.22 30.69 -44.97
C ALA A 744 7.28 31.54 -45.85
N PHE A 745 6.23 30.94 -46.42
CA PHE A 745 5.24 31.61 -47.26
C PHE A 745 4.06 32.21 -46.48
N MET A 746 4.01 32.06 -45.16
CA MET A 746 3.03 32.75 -44.29
C MET A 746 3.29 34.26 -44.22
N ASP A 747 2.27 35.03 -43.86
CA ASP A 747 2.41 36.46 -43.60
C ASP A 747 3.54 36.72 -42.56
N PRO A 748 4.44 37.70 -42.80
CA PRO A 748 5.58 37.95 -41.93
C PRO A 748 5.23 38.18 -40.46
N THR A 749 4.09 38.80 -40.17
CA THR A 749 3.64 39.07 -38.80
C THR A 749 3.11 37.80 -38.12
N HIS A 750 2.42 36.94 -38.86
CA HIS A 750 1.96 35.64 -38.38
C HIS A 750 3.13 34.67 -38.18
N LEU A 751 4.12 34.69 -39.08
CA LEU A 751 5.32 33.87 -38.99
C LEU A 751 6.16 34.25 -37.76
N GLN A 752 6.31 35.54 -37.47
CA GLN A 752 7.01 36.01 -36.27
C GLN A 752 6.30 35.56 -34.99
N ALA A 753 4.98 35.67 -34.94
CA ALA A 753 4.18 35.21 -33.80
C ALA A 753 4.26 33.69 -33.60
N ALA A 754 4.14 32.89 -34.67
CA ALA A 754 4.24 31.43 -34.61
C ALA A 754 5.65 30.96 -34.21
N SER A 755 6.69 31.62 -34.71
CA SER A 755 8.09 31.34 -34.35
C SER A 755 8.36 31.61 -32.87
N LEU A 756 7.91 32.75 -32.34
CA LEU A 756 8.06 33.06 -30.92
C LEU A 756 7.26 32.09 -30.04
N ALA A 757 6.05 31.72 -30.45
CA ALA A 757 5.24 30.73 -29.75
C ALA A 757 5.92 29.35 -29.69
N LEU A 758 6.56 28.92 -30.77
CA LEU A 758 7.33 27.67 -30.81
C LEU A 758 8.52 27.71 -29.84
N LEU A 759 9.30 28.79 -29.84
CA LEU A 759 10.45 28.97 -28.94
C LEU A 759 10.03 28.96 -27.45
N ILE A 760 8.96 29.67 -27.12
CA ILE A 760 8.41 29.70 -25.76
C ILE A 760 7.87 28.31 -25.37
N SER A 761 7.22 27.59 -26.28
CA SER A 761 6.72 26.23 -26.04
C SER A 761 7.84 25.24 -25.70
N LEU A 762 8.99 25.35 -26.37
CA LEU A 762 10.16 24.51 -26.07
C LEU A 762 10.70 24.77 -24.66
N LEU A 763 10.79 26.05 -24.27
CA LEU A 763 11.25 26.43 -22.92
C LEU A 763 10.28 25.94 -21.84
N LEU A 764 8.97 26.18 -22.02
CA LEU A 764 7.92 25.70 -21.14
C LEU A 764 7.97 24.19 -20.92
N THR A 765 8.13 23.46 -22.02
CA THR A 765 8.13 22.00 -22.01
C THR A 765 9.37 21.42 -21.33
N SER A 766 10.52 22.08 -21.42
CA SER A 766 11.76 21.60 -20.79
C SER A 766 11.60 21.40 -19.27
N GLY A 767 10.87 22.30 -18.60
CA GLY A 767 10.57 22.19 -17.17
C GLY A 767 9.61 21.03 -16.85
N VAL A 768 8.52 20.90 -17.61
CA VAL A 768 7.53 19.85 -17.41
C VAL A 768 8.13 18.46 -17.70
N THR A 769 8.92 18.33 -18.75
CA THR A 769 9.52 17.06 -19.17
C THR A 769 10.68 16.62 -18.30
N GLY A 770 11.49 17.55 -17.78
CA GLY A 770 12.47 17.25 -16.74
C GLY A 770 11.82 16.72 -15.46
N TRP A 771 10.67 17.29 -15.08
CA TRP A 771 9.92 16.85 -13.89
C TRP A 771 9.27 15.48 -14.09
N VAL A 772 8.65 15.26 -15.25
CA VAL A 772 8.04 13.96 -15.60
C VAL A 772 9.10 12.87 -15.77
N GLY A 773 10.26 13.18 -16.37
CA GLY A 773 11.33 12.20 -16.58
C GLY A 773 11.95 11.69 -15.29
N SER A 774 12.18 12.59 -14.33
CA SER A 774 12.80 12.23 -13.04
C SER A 774 11.88 11.40 -12.15
N VAL A 775 10.59 11.75 -12.06
CA VAL A 775 9.63 11.09 -11.15
C VAL A 775 8.83 9.98 -11.85
N GLY A 776 8.50 10.12 -13.13
CA GLY A 776 7.75 9.11 -13.89
C GLY A 776 8.53 7.80 -14.05
N ASN A 777 9.85 7.88 -14.28
CA ASN A 777 10.71 6.69 -14.35
C ASN A 777 10.78 5.93 -13.01
N TYR A 778 10.61 6.64 -11.89
CA TYR A 778 10.58 6.02 -10.57
C TYR A 778 9.37 5.10 -10.38
N TYR A 779 8.17 5.54 -10.76
CA TYR A 779 6.97 4.69 -10.70
C TYR A 779 7.01 3.55 -11.71
N LEU A 780 7.52 3.83 -12.92
CA LEU A 780 7.67 2.87 -14.01
C LEU A 780 8.46 1.63 -13.57
N VAL A 781 9.62 1.86 -12.95
CA VAL A 781 10.53 0.81 -12.51
C VAL A 781 9.96 -0.04 -11.36
N ASN A 782 9.06 0.55 -10.56
CA ASN A 782 8.42 -0.12 -9.43
C ASN A 782 7.06 -0.75 -9.78
N PHE A 783 6.73 -0.87 -11.08
CA PHE A 783 5.46 -1.43 -11.57
C PHE A 783 4.20 -0.71 -11.05
N ALA A 784 4.34 0.53 -10.56
CA ALA A 784 3.25 1.35 -10.04
C ALA A 784 2.58 2.16 -11.16
N TYR A 785 2.08 1.48 -12.19
CA TYR A 785 1.63 2.12 -13.44
C TYR A 785 0.43 3.05 -13.27
N ASP A 786 -0.52 2.73 -12.39
CA ASP A 786 -1.68 3.61 -12.14
C ASP A 786 -1.24 4.94 -11.51
N ASN A 787 -0.33 4.89 -10.54
CA ASN A 787 0.27 6.08 -9.92
C ASN A 787 1.10 6.89 -10.94
N MET A 788 1.83 6.21 -11.82
CA MET A 788 2.55 6.84 -12.92
C MET A 788 1.60 7.60 -13.86
N ILE A 789 0.49 6.98 -14.28
CA ILE A 789 -0.50 7.59 -15.17
C ILE A 789 -1.14 8.80 -14.51
N TYR A 790 -1.57 8.66 -13.24
CA TYR A 790 -2.15 9.77 -12.48
C TYR A 790 -1.18 10.97 -12.41
N PHE A 791 0.07 10.71 -12.03
CA PHE A 791 1.12 11.72 -11.98
C PHE A 791 1.37 12.37 -13.36
N HIS A 792 1.42 11.59 -14.44
CA HIS A 792 1.59 12.13 -15.80
C HIS A 792 0.42 13.04 -16.20
N VAL A 793 -0.82 12.67 -15.90
CA VAL A 793 -2.02 13.48 -16.20
C VAL A 793 -2.03 14.77 -15.39
N GLU A 794 -1.68 14.72 -14.10
CA GLU A 794 -1.55 15.90 -13.24
C GLU A 794 -0.51 16.90 -13.80
N ARG A 795 0.65 16.41 -14.23
CA ARG A 795 1.70 17.25 -14.81
C ARG A 795 1.35 17.79 -16.18
N LEU A 796 0.64 17.01 -17.01
CA LEU A 796 0.11 17.49 -18.29
C LEU A 796 -0.90 18.63 -18.07
N SER A 797 -1.79 18.48 -17.08
CA SER A 797 -2.73 19.54 -16.68
C SER A 797 -2.00 20.79 -16.18
N GLY A 798 -0.99 20.64 -15.33
CA GLY A 798 -0.16 21.76 -14.86
C GLY A 798 0.55 22.49 -16.01
N GLY A 799 1.15 21.76 -16.96
CA GLY A 799 1.77 22.33 -18.15
C GLY A 799 0.77 23.06 -19.06
N PHE A 800 -0.45 22.55 -19.17
CA PHE A 800 -1.54 23.18 -19.93
C PHE A 800 -2.00 24.50 -19.29
N VAL A 801 -2.20 24.53 -17.97
CA VAL A 801 -2.56 25.75 -17.23
C VAL A 801 -1.48 26.82 -17.38
N LEU A 802 -0.20 26.44 -17.25
CA LEU A 802 0.93 27.36 -17.45
C LEU A 802 0.95 27.94 -18.87
N SER A 803 0.63 27.11 -19.87
CA SER A 803 0.54 27.55 -21.28
C SER A 803 -0.59 28.56 -21.49
N ILE A 804 -1.73 28.40 -20.83
CA ILE A 804 -2.85 29.37 -20.88
C ILE A 804 -2.41 30.74 -20.32
N VAL A 805 -1.72 30.77 -19.18
CA VAL A 805 -1.27 32.03 -18.58
C VAL A 805 -0.35 32.79 -19.53
N ILE A 806 0.61 32.10 -20.14
CA ILE A 806 1.52 32.72 -21.12
C ILE A 806 0.79 33.10 -22.41
N ALA A 807 -0.19 32.31 -22.84
CA ALA A 807 -1.04 32.63 -23.99
C ALA A 807 -1.79 33.95 -23.77
N VAL A 808 -2.37 34.17 -22.59
CA VAL A 808 -3.07 35.43 -22.24
C VAL A 808 -2.11 36.61 -22.26
N CYS A 809 -0.94 36.49 -21.63
CA CYS A 809 0.09 37.53 -21.68
C CYS A 809 0.54 37.84 -23.12
N GLY A 810 0.71 36.80 -23.94
CA GLY A 810 1.06 36.93 -25.34
C GLY A 810 -0.03 37.59 -26.18
N ILE A 811 -1.31 37.26 -25.96
CA ILE A 811 -2.44 37.94 -26.61
C ILE A 811 -2.37 39.43 -26.33
N ILE A 812 -2.19 39.84 -25.07
CA ILE A 812 -2.10 41.25 -24.70
C ILE A 812 -0.91 41.92 -25.40
N GLY A 813 0.28 41.32 -25.33
CA GLY A 813 1.50 41.88 -25.93
C GLY A 813 1.42 42.05 -27.45
N PHE A 814 1.03 41.00 -28.17
CA PHE A 814 0.89 41.04 -29.63
C PHE A 814 -0.30 41.88 -30.11
N SER A 815 -1.37 41.98 -29.31
CA SER A 815 -2.51 42.85 -29.63
C SER A 815 -2.13 44.33 -29.58
N VAL A 816 -1.31 44.71 -28.60
CA VAL A 816 -0.81 46.09 -28.46
C VAL A 816 0.20 46.43 -29.55
N GLN A 817 1.07 45.49 -29.91
CA GLN A 817 2.15 45.76 -30.85
C GLN A 817 1.77 45.64 -32.33
N TYR A 818 0.83 44.74 -32.67
CA TYR A 818 0.47 44.44 -34.06
C TYR A 818 -1.04 44.50 -34.28
N SER A 819 -1.77 43.49 -33.82
CA SER A 819 -3.24 43.43 -33.88
C SER A 819 -3.78 42.29 -33.02
N VAL A 820 -5.05 42.37 -32.69
CA VAL A 820 -5.77 41.33 -31.93
C VAL A 820 -5.71 39.97 -32.65
N ALA A 821 -5.77 39.96 -33.99
CA ALA A 821 -5.68 38.74 -34.79
C ALA A 821 -4.32 38.03 -34.61
N VAL A 822 -3.21 38.78 -34.61
CA VAL A 822 -1.86 38.22 -34.39
C VAL A 822 -1.72 37.66 -32.98
N GLY A 823 -2.32 38.31 -31.98
CA GLY A 823 -2.37 37.80 -30.60
C GLY A 823 -3.06 36.44 -30.49
N PHE A 824 -4.19 36.26 -31.18
CA PHE A 824 -4.88 34.96 -31.22
C PHE A 824 -4.07 33.88 -31.96
N ILE A 825 -3.36 34.24 -33.03
CA ILE A 825 -2.49 33.31 -33.76
C ILE A 825 -1.33 32.84 -32.87
N PHE A 826 -0.69 33.76 -32.13
CA PHE A 826 0.33 33.42 -31.13
C PHE A 826 -0.21 32.42 -30.11
N ALA A 827 -1.37 32.70 -29.52
CA ALA A 827 -1.97 31.83 -28.51
C ALA A 827 -2.33 30.45 -29.07
N ALA A 828 -2.90 30.38 -30.28
CA ALA A 828 -3.23 29.12 -30.93
C ALA A 828 -1.97 28.25 -31.15
N TYR A 829 -0.90 28.83 -31.69
CA TYR A 829 0.38 28.12 -31.88
C TYR A 829 1.01 27.70 -30.55
N LEU A 830 0.99 28.57 -29.53
CA LEU A 830 1.55 28.28 -28.22
C LEU A 830 0.83 27.08 -27.57
N MET A 831 -0.50 27.10 -27.58
CA MET A 831 -1.30 26.02 -26.97
C MET A 831 -1.09 24.68 -27.66
N ILE A 832 -1.06 24.66 -29.00
CA ILE A 832 -0.83 23.42 -29.75
C ILE A 832 0.58 22.88 -29.49
N MET A 833 1.59 23.73 -29.64
CA MET A 833 3.00 23.32 -29.57
C MET A 833 3.40 22.92 -28.15
N ALA A 834 2.99 23.69 -27.13
CA ALA A 834 3.26 23.34 -25.74
C ALA A 834 2.57 22.03 -25.34
N THR A 835 1.31 21.82 -25.72
CA THR A 835 0.60 20.56 -25.42
C THR A 835 1.23 19.38 -26.13
N TYR A 836 1.61 19.54 -27.40
CA TYR A 836 2.30 18.50 -28.16
C TYR A 836 3.64 18.13 -27.52
N PHE A 837 4.50 19.11 -27.23
CA PHE A 837 5.82 18.84 -26.67
C PHE A 837 5.71 18.22 -25.25
N ASN A 838 4.74 18.65 -24.44
CA ASN A 838 4.46 18.01 -23.13
C ASN A 838 4.04 16.54 -23.29
N LEU A 839 3.13 16.24 -24.21
CA LEU A 839 2.73 14.86 -24.54
C LEU A 839 3.92 14.03 -25.05
N LEU A 840 4.74 14.62 -25.91
CA LEU A 840 5.93 13.98 -26.45
C LEU A 840 6.89 13.58 -25.31
N GLY A 841 7.13 14.49 -24.37
CA GLY A 841 7.98 14.21 -23.21
C GLY A 841 7.41 13.11 -22.31
N ILE A 842 6.12 13.16 -21.97
CA ILE A 842 5.45 12.11 -21.17
C ILE A 842 5.51 10.75 -21.88
N MET A 843 5.17 10.69 -23.17
CA MET A 843 5.19 9.43 -23.91
C MET A 843 6.62 8.89 -24.12
N SER A 844 7.64 9.75 -24.07
CA SER A 844 9.04 9.33 -24.14
C SER A 844 9.51 8.57 -22.88
N THR A 845 8.89 8.86 -21.72
CA THR A 845 9.19 8.21 -20.44
C THR A 845 8.42 6.90 -20.25
N MET A 846 7.30 6.70 -20.94
CA MET A 846 6.53 5.44 -20.93
C MET A 846 7.20 4.36 -21.80
N HIS A 847 8.35 3.84 -21.34
CA HIS A 847 9.07 2.77 -22.02
C HIS A 847 9.84 1.89 -21.04
N GLN A 848 9.52 0.60 -21.01
CA GLN A 848 10.24 -0.39 -20.21
C GLN A 848 10.94 -1.39 -21.12
N HIS A 849 12.21 -1.68 -20.85
CA HIS A 849 13.00 -2.64 -21.64
C HIS A 849 12.46 -4.06 -21.43
N ASN A 850 12.37 -4.84 -22.50
CA ASN A 850 11.84 -6.22 -22.51
C ASN A 850 10.40 -6.39 -21.96
N SER A 851 9.61 -5.31 -21.89
CA SER A 851 8.20 -5.39 -21.51
C SER A 851 7.31 -5.69 -22.73
N PRO A 852 6.24 -6.50 -22.59
CA PRO A 852 5.24 -6.70 -23.64
C PRO A 852 4.36 -5.46 -23.87
N LEU A 853 4.42 -4.46 -22.97
CA LEU A 853 3.62 -3.23 -23.06
C LEU A 853 4.10 -2.30 -24.18
N THR A 854 3.14 -1.68 -24.87
CA THR A 854 3.46 -0.76 -25.97
C THR A 854 4.25 0.45 -25.46
N SER A 855 5.35 0.78 -26.13
CA SER A 855 6.16 1.96 -25.83
C SER A 855 5.49 3.24 -26.36
N GLY A 856 5.45 4.29 -25.54
CA GLY A 856 4.95 5.60 -25.97
C GLY A 856 5.76 6.19 -27.14
N ARG A 857 7.05 5.83 -27.24
CA ARG A 857 7.94 6.18 -28.36
C ARG A 857 7.42 5.65 -29.70
N THR A 858 6.94 4.41 -29.71
CA THR A 858 6.38 3.77 -30.90
C THR A 858 5.06 4.41 -31.32
N VAL A 859 4.23 4.80 -30.34
CA VAL A 859 2.95 5.46 -30.60
C VAL A 859 3.14 6.84 -31.24
N LEU A 860 4.11 7.63 -30.77
CA LEU A 860 4.46 8.94 -31.37
C LEU A 860 4.95 8.81 -32.81
N TRP A 861 5.81 7.83 -33.09
CA TRP A 861 6.30 7.59 -34.45
C TRP A 861 5.18 7.20 -35.42
N ARG A 862 4.16 6.49 -34.92
CA ARG A 862 2.97 6.16 -35.72
C ARG A 862 2.14 7.38 -36.07
N THR A 863 2.12 8.43 -35.24
CA THR A 863 1.33 9.65 -35.48
C THR A 863 2.07 10.73 -36.24
N PHE A 864 3.41 10.75 -36.21
CA PHE A 864 4.26 11.76 -36.86
C PHE A 864 3.96 12.03 -38.36
N PRO A 865 3.65 11.02 -39.21
CA PRO A 865 3.39 11.25 -40.64
C PRO A 865 2.27 12.25 -40.94
N LEU A 866 1.33 12.46 -40.01
CA LEU A 866 0.25 13.43 -40.18
C LEU A 866 0.77 14.87 -40.29
N PHE A 867 1.89 15.22 -39.64
CA PHE A 867 2.45 16.57 -39.81
C PHE A 867 3.05 16.81 -41.21
N LEU A 868 3.44 15.76 -41.93
CA LEU A 868 3.94 15.88 -43.32
C LEU A 868 2.83 16.24 -44.31
N VAL A 869 1.56 16.18 -43.88
CA VAL A 869 0.41 16.59 -44.68
C VAL A 869 0.38 18.13 -44.84
N SER A 870 0.77 18.90 -43.82
CA SER A 870 0.81 20.37 -43.90
C SER A 870 1.66 20.90 -45.06
N PRO A 871 2.96 20.55 -45.20
CA PRO A 871 3.77 21.02 -46.30
C PRO A 871 3.31 20.48 -47.66
N LEU A 872 2.70 19.28 -47.71
CA LEU A 872 2.16 18.71 -48.95
C LEU A 872 0.95 19.49 -49.47
N ILE A 873 -0.02 19.79 -48.59
CA ILE A 873 -1.22 20.54 -48.98
C ILE A 873 -0.87 22.00 -49.28
N SER A 874 -0.02 22.63 -48.47
CA SER A 874 0.47 23.99 -48.71
C SER A 874 1.25 24.12 -50.03
N ALA A 875 1.89 23.04 -50.51
CA ALA A 875 2.55 23.02 -51.82
C ALA A 875 1.54 22.97 -52.99
N LEU A 876 0.35 22.40 -52.77
CA LEU A 876 -0.70 22.24 -53.78
C LEU A 876 -1.69 23.42 -53.80
N VAL A 877 -1.94 24.06 -52.65
CA VAL A 877 -2.91 25.14 -52.48
C VAL A 877 -2.20 26.36 -51.90
N ASN A 878 -1.69 27.22 -52.77
CA ASN A 878 -0.98 28.44 -52.38
C ASN A 878 -1.94 29.51 -51.83
N GLY A 879 -1.55 30.22 -50.78
CA GLY A 879 -2.28 31.37 -50.22
C GLY A 879 -3.23 31.06 -49.06
N TYR A 880 -3.38 29.78 -48.70
CA TYR A 880 -4.17 29.33 -47.53
C TYR A 880 -3.28 28.71 -46.43
N ASP A 881 -2.02 29.13 -46.36
CA ASP A 881 -1.00 28.47 -45.53
C ASP A 881 -1.32 28.49 -44.03
N LEU A 882 -1.77 29.62 -43.48
CA LEU A 882 -2.16 29.72 -42.06
C LEU A 882 -3.29 28.75 -41.66
N PRO A 883 -4.47 28.74 -42.32
CA PRO A 883 -5.54 27.82 -41.96
C PRO A 883 -5.19 26.34 -42.21
N ILE A 884 -4.38 26.02 -43.23
CA ILE A 884 -3.91 24.65 -43.49
C ILE A 884 -3.07 24.15 -42.30
N TYR A 885 -2.05 24.91 -41.90
CA TYR A 885 -1.15 24.49 -40.82
C TYR A 885 -1.87 24.41 -39.47
N LEU A 886 -2.72 25.38 -39.12
CA LEU A 886 -3.50 25.32 -37.88
C LEU A 886 -4.45 24.11 -37.87
N SER A 887 -5.14 23.83 -38.96
CA SER A 887 -6.09 22.71 -39.01
C SER A 887 -5.40 21.35 -38.88
N VAL A 888 -4.29 21.15 -39.60
CA VAL A 888 -3.55 19.88 -39.55
C VAL A 888 -2.88 19.67 -38.20
N THR A 889 -2.30 20.73 -37.61
CA THR A 889 -1.65 20.64 -36.29
C THR A 889 -2.66 20.39 -35.16
N PHE A 890 -3.86 20.97 -35.21
CA PHE A 890 -4.96 20.65 -34.28
C PHE A 890 -5.48 19.21 -34.46
N ALA A 891 -5.69 18.76 -35.69
CA ALA A 891 -6.09 17.37 -35.96
C ALA A 891 -5.06 16.37 -35.44
N PHE A 892 -3.77 16.68 -35.61
CA PHE A 892 -2.68 15.92 -35.02
C PHE A 892 -2.75 15.89 -33.50
N LEU A 893 -2.96 17.04 -32.86
CA LEU A 893 -3.02 17.13 -31.41
C LEU A 893 -4.15 16.26 -30.83
N LEU A 894 -5.34 16.30 -31.43
CA LEU A 894 -6.47 15.46 -31.03
C LEU A 894 -6.15 13.96 -31.15
N LEU A 895 -5.50 13.57 -32.25
CA LEU A 895 -5.05 12.19 -32.44
C LEU A 895 -4.00 11.80 -31.39
N ALA A 896 -3.04 12.67 -31.09
CA ALA A 896 -2.00 12.42 -30.09
C ALA A 896 -2.61 12.22 -28.69
N VAL A 897 -3.56 13.06 -28.29
CA VAL A 897 -4.29 12.93 -27.01
C VAL A 897 -5.08 11.62 -26.97
N TYR A 898 -5.78 11.26 -28.05
CA TYR A 898 -6.52 10.00 -28.14
C TYR A 898 -5.59 8.78 -27.98
N GLN A 899 -4.45 8.79 -28.65
CA GLN A 899 -3.47 7.71 -28.57
C GLN A 899 -2.81 7.62 -27.19
N TYR A 900 -2.54 8.76 -26.56
CA TYR A 900 -2.07 8.80 -25.17
C TYR A 900 -3.09 8.18 -24.21
N ARG A 901 -4.37 8.53 -24.33
CA ARG A 901 -5.45 7.94 -23.51
C ARG A 901 -5.50 6.41 -23.68
N ARG A 902 -5.39 5.91 -24.90
CA ARG A 902 -5.38 4.48 -25.18
C ARG A 902 -4.16 3.79 -24.56
N LEU A 903 -3.00 4.43 -24.61
CA LEU A 903 -1.78 3.95 -23.96
C LEU A 903 -1.96 3.87 -22.44
N CYS A 904 -2.54 4.88 -21.80
CA CYS A 904 -2.86 4.83 -20.37
C CYS A 904 -3.79 3.67 -20.02
N GLN A 905 -4.83 3.42 -20.82
CA GLN A 905 -5.74 2.29 -20.60
C GLN A 905 -5.03 0.94 -20.68
N GLU A 906 -4.17 0.75 -21.69
CA GLU A 906 -3.39 -0.48 -21.83
C GLU A 906 -2.47 -0.72 -20.63
N TRP A 907 -1.79 0.32 -20.16
CA TRP A 907 -0.87 0.24 -19.03
C TRP A 907 -1.59 0.03 -17.69
N SER A 908 -2.78 0.60 -17.48
CA SER A 908 -3.58 0.39 -16.28
C SER A 908 -4.25 -1.00 -16.26
N SER A 909 -4.71 -1.48 -17.42
CA SER A 909 -5.38 -2.78 -17.54
C SER A 909 -4.42 -3.97 -17.74
N TRP A 910 -3.10 -3.76 -17.64
CA TRP A 910 -2.10 -4.78 -17.96
C TRP A 910 -2.33 -6.11 -17.21
N MET A 911 -2.75 -6.05 -15.94
CA MET A 911 -3.04 -7.23 -15.11
C MET A 911 -4.18 -8.09 -15.67
N GLN A 912 -5.14 -7.50 -16.39
CA GLN A 912 -6.24 -8.23 -17.01
C GLN A 912 -5.76 -9.12 -18.16
N ASN A 913 -4.62 -8.78 -18.76
CA ASN A 913 -4.01 -9.54 -19.85
C ASN A 913 -3.04 -10.62 -19.37
N ILE A 914 -2.83 -10.77 -18.06
CA ILE A 914 -2.02 -11.86 -17.50
C ILE A 914 -2.82 -13.16 -17.64
N PRO A 915 -2.30 -14.18 -18.34
CA PRO A 915 -2.98 -15.47 -18.46
C PRO A 915 -3.14 -16.11 -17.07
N LYS A 916 -4.37 -16.50 -16.73
CA LYS A 916 -4.66 -17.27 -15.52
C LYS A 916 -4.39 -18.74 -15.80
N PHE A 917 -3.28 -19.27 -15.30
CA PHE A 917 -2.97 -20.69 -15.42
C PHE A 917 -3.83 -21.49 -14.44
N SER A 918 -4.54 -22.50 -14.94
CA SER A 918 -5.22 -23.48 -14.10
C SER A 918 -4.25 -24.60 -13.70
N GLU A 919 -4.57 -25.33 -12.64
CA GLU A 919 -3.81 -26.50 -12.19
C GLU A 919 -3.60 -27.53 -13.33
N LYS A 920 -4.54 -27.63 -14.26
CA LYS A 920 -4.44 -28.48 -15.45
C LYS A 920 -3.37 -28.01 -16.44
N ASP A 921 -3.26 -26.70 -16.64
CA ASP A 921 -2.27 -26.11 -17.55
C ASP A 921 -0.85 -26.31 -16.99
N VAL A 922 -0.70 -26.21 -15.67
CA VAL A 922 0.56 -26.49 -14.97
C VAL A 922 0.93 -27.97 -15.06
N MET A 923 -0.02 -28.88 -14.85
CA MET A 923 0.19 -30.32 -15.00
C MET A 923 0.57 -30.69 -16.44
N GLN A 924 -0.13 -30.13 -17.44
CA GLN A 924 0.18 -30.38 -18.84
C GLN A 924 1.56 -29.85 -19.25
N TRP A 925 1.95 -28.67 -18.74
CA TRP A 925 3.29 -28.14 -18.92
C TRP A 925 4.34 -29.03 -18.25
N TYR A 926 4.09 -29.51 -17.02
CA TYR A 926 4.97 -30.42 -16.27
C TYR A 926 5.16 -31.76 -16.99
N GLU A 927 4.08 -32.35 -17.50
CA GLU A 927 4.09 -33.55 -18.35
C GLU A 927 4.89 -33.32 -19.64
N SER A 928 4.72 -32.16 -20.28
CA SER A 928 5.43 -31.82 -21.53
C SER A 928 6.89 -31.47 -21.36
N SER A 929 7.32 -31.05 -20.16
CA SER A 929 8.69 -30.61 -19.89
C SER A 929 9.67 -31.77 -19.62
N GLY A 930 9.20 -33.02 -19.68
CA GLY A 930 10.06 -34.21 -19.62
C GLY A 930 10.77 -34.43 -18.27
N LEU A 931 10.30 -33.78 -17.19
CA LEU A 931 10.88 -33.85 -15.84
C LEU A 931 10.43 -35.08 -15.03
N MET A 932 9.75 -36.05 -15.64
CA MET A 932 9.45 -37.32 -14.98
C MET A 932 10.76 -38.07 -14.68
N PRO A 933 11.09 -38.37 -13.42
CA PRO A 933 12.06 -39.42 -13.14
C PRO A 933 11.48 -40.74 -13.70
N ASN A 934 12.26 -41.44 -14.53
CA ASN A 934 11.88 -42.72 -15.15
C ASN A 934 11.09 -43.61 -14.16
N GLU A 935 9.82 -43.86 -14.47
CA GLU A 935 8.91 -44.69 -13.66
C GLU A 935 9.30 -46.19 -13.62
N GLU A 936 10.40 -46.59 -14.26
CA GLU A 936 10.92 -47.97 -14.20
C GLU A 936 11.56 -48.34 -12.85
N ALA A 937 11.77 -47.39 -11.93
CA ALA A 937 12.37 -47.68 -10.61
C ALA A 937 11.35 -47.93 -9.47
N THR A 938 10.06 -47.62 -9.67
CA THR A 938 9.09 -47.50 -8.56
C THR A 938 8.05 -48.64 -8.45
N GLU A 939 8.12 -49.67 -9.28
CA GLU A 939 7.29 -50.88 -9.12
C GLU A 939 7.83 -51.86 -8.06
N GLY A 940 9.12 -51.78 -7.73
CA GLY A 940 9.73 -52.61 -6.68
C GLY A 940 9.23 -52.26 -5.26
N GLU A 941 9.12 -50.97 -4.92
CA GLU A 941 8.78 -50.53 -3.56
C GLU A 941 7.27 -50.52 -3.25
N ARG A 942 6.40 -50.42 -4.27
CA ARG A 942 4.94 -50.44 -4.07
C ARG A 942 4.41 -51.81 -3.67
N THR A 943 5.11 -52.89 -4.04
CA THR A 943 4.70 -54.27 -3.76
C THR A 943 5.01 -54.65 -2.30
N GLU A 944 6.07 -54.11 -1.71
CA GLU A 944 6.46 -54.38 -0.32
C GLU A 944 5.61 -53.62 0.71
N ARG A 945 5.22 -52.38 0.43
CA ARG A 945 4.38 -51.58 1.35
C ARG A 945 2.92 -52.05 1.43
N ARG A 946 2.43 -52.81 0.43
CA ARG A 946 1.07 -53.37 0.44
C ARG A 946 0.95 -54.65 1.29
N ALA A 947 2.04 -55.39 1.47
CA ALA A 947 2.10 -56.60 2.30
C ALA A 947 2.17 -56.29 3.82
N ILE A 948 2.69 -55.12 4.19
CA ILE A 948 2.82 -54.72 5.61
C ILE A 948 1.50 -54.16 6.16
N ARG A 949 0.65 -53.57 5.31
CA ARG A 949 -0.62 -52.92 5.74
C ARG A 949 -1.81 -53.88 5.94
N THR A 950 -1.69 -55.13 5.50
CA THR A 950 -2.75 -56.16 5.64
C THR A 950 -2.63 -57.01 6.91
N ARG A 951 -1.56 -56.83 7.73
CA ARG A 951 -1.33 -57.63 8.94
C ARG A 951 -1.79 -56.99 10.26
N THR A 952 -2.18 -55.72 10.29
CA THR A 952 -2.40 -54.97 11.56
C THR A 952 -3.84 -54.59 11.91
N HIS A 953 -4.86 -55.04 11.17
CA HIS A 953 -6.27 -54.87 11.57
C HIS A 953 -7.03 -56.20 11.69
N ARG A 954 -6.85 -56.88 12.83
CA ARG A 954 -7.87 -57.75 13.43
C ARG A 954 -8.09 -57.29 14.88
N LYS A 955 -9.22 -56.60 15.12
CA LYS A 955 -9.77 -56.38 16.47
C LYS A 955 -10.29 -57.72 17.03
N PRO A 956 -10.20 -57.99 18.34
CA PRO A 956 -11.18 -58.83 19.01
C PRO A 956 -12.32 -57.98 19.57
N SER A 957 -13.52 -58.50 19.41
CA SER A 957 -14.78 -58.09 20.03
C SER A 957 -14.77 -58.31 21.54
N VAL A 958 -15.09 -57.28 22.33
CA VAL A 958 -16.24 -57.12 23.24
C VAL A 958 -16.39 -55.62 23.53
#